data_AF-A0A5J4W516-F1
#
_entry.id   AF-A0A5J4W516-F1
#
_cell.length_a   1.000
_cell.length_b   1.000
_cell.length_c   1.000
_cell.angle_alpha   90.00
_cell.angle_beta   90.00
_cell.angle_gamma   90.00
#
_symmetry.space_group_name_H-M   'P 1'
#
loop_
_entity.id
_entity.type
_entity.pdbx_description
1 polymer ?
#
loop_
_entity_poly.entity_id
_entity_poly.type
_entity_poly.pdbx_seq_one_letter_code
_entity_poly.pdbx_strand_id
1 'polypeptide(L)'
;MRKKSDAIILSEQILAQGQKKFGTDSHLWVTIALYHKSFTKNNMKLGEALRSIKQNIPSVIERWIVYALTHDMERENSQKGGSSSVGVAFRLRFDQGTKAHDLSKAYLTQAYSLLTRDNLDLERIMLFLDKAIIQERESRKVLEDLMKQYPSSVQLIRAYGALLRDIYRDDDDALAMFNVATSIEEDSAQLEGKGNGEDKQSIRSKDKQSIGGRSQSKMSNGVKSQGSNGTRKRKKKKYSSEQLNIHSVNKENLIPGFLQIVVVCMAVVIAVMIVTFILQNNNFNNCKIAVDQINCCTSIMVMFIDTYIYSKYLTLRYNIIDNPSIEDGVYFVPSLESIKKVLGVAKNQDIFDLFEGEDLSQTLTDNDVINNIANIGLDISKQYWKQDDERSQAYLYYMRANVPITAIEASKRLALQIAHNVKQSSIQSIIISAVLGILSLSIPVIVNIIQFMITVTKLKKGRQQIFLKLVKTSKYEYLLLKKRLDDIDKDSGDTEAQSIQLSGKDNALQVEENINKGIKNKKDKDDEDFDSLDDEDDKDQEEQENKEDQNQTTIGMNELGSGLYSGLIGNTNMNMNMMSEMNKTQQQQMMQLQMMQLQMKIQQQQEQQQQQQQDNENNEKEEDEEEEYDESDEEDSDTKRKKKEKKKKQKEEKNKSTESKGGKEKEENKEQIDKEKDLTNRVLQISSYIPISFYIRIFIGFALIIIMPVVFTVLSIVASLIVIQYNEAIFLSGYRSVILGTCQLCCIIIVQSQVTEILGVFPNFKVDIATNPVWNDISHFTTGKEIRVMLLEKAITFVTSLNQIVLYGSNINDDIVTGDWQIDQLNSPRTIKKGSQTQKIQYEPNEIFVNRDGDELLNHRVYSINGPYNGLEALFALFIQSAKILLETSEKAILDQNAPRPTLSLTAVQDMSSLLIYDLAV
;
A
#
# COMPACT_ATOMS: atom_id res chain seq x y z
N MET A 1 -17.58 -22.52 45.54
CA MET A 1 -18.98 -22.80 45.12
C MET A 1 -19.07 -23.72 43.90
N ARG A 2 -18.62 -23.32 42.70
CA ARG A 2 -18.81 -24.01 41.39
C ARG A 2 -18.46 -25.52 41.27
N LYS A 3 -17.92 -26.18 42.30
CA LYS A 3 -17.58 -27.63 42.33
C LYS A 3 -18.19 -28.39 43.52
N LYS A 4 -18.99 -27.76 44.39
CA LYS A 4 -19.63 -28.44 45.52
C LYS A 4 -20.87 -29.20 45.03
N SER A 5 -20.97 -30.49 45.35
CA SER A 5 -22.12 -31.37 45.04
C SER A 5 -23.46 -30.74 45.42
N ASP A 6 -23.53 -30.21 46.63
CA ASP A 6 -24.79 -29.79 47.25
C ASP A 6 -25.35 -28.53 46.56
N ALA A 7 -24.45 -27.68 46.06
CA ALA A 7 -24.82 -26.52 45.24
C ALA A 7 -25.35 -26.94 43.86
N ILE A 8 -24.80 -28.00 43.25
CA ILE A 8 -25.28 -28.57 41.97
C ILE A 8 -26.67 -29.20 42.17
N ILE A 9 -26.87 -29.95 43.27
CA ILE A 9 -28.17 -30.55 43.61
C ILE A 9 -29.23 -29.46 43.84
N LEU A 10 -28.91 -28.42 44.62
CA LEU A 10 -29.81 -27.29 44.84
C LEU A 10 -30.13 -26.55 43.53
N SER A 11 -29.14 -26.33 42.66
CA SER A 11 -29.36 -25.73 41.35
C SER A 11 -30.25 -26.60 40.45
N GLU A 12 -30.07 -27.92 40.42
CA GLU A 12 -30.98 -28.82 39.69
C GLU A 12 -32.41 -28.78 40.25
N GLN A 13 -32.60 -28.70 41.57
CA GLN A 13 -33.92 -28.56 42.18
C GLN A 13 -34.61 -27.24 41.81
N ILE A 14 -33.89 -26.12 41.85
CA ILE A 14 -34.40 -24.80 41.46
C ILE A 14 -34.77 -24.78 39.96
N LEU A 15 -33.89 -25.30 39.10
CA LEU A 15 -34.15 -25.38 37.65
C LEU A 15 -35.33 -26.32 37.33
N ALA A 16 -35.49 -27.44 38.05
CA ALA A 16 -36.63 -28.33 37.87
C ALA A 16 -37.97 -27.70 38.33
N GLN A 17 -37.96 -26.86 39.38
CA GLN A 17 -39.13 -26.05 39.73
C GLN A 17 -39.40 -24.96 38.68
N GLY A 18 -38.34 -24.33 38.16
CA GLY A 18 -38.42 -23.39 37.04
C GLY A 18 -39.09 -24.02 35.81
N GLN A 19 -38.63 -25.20 35.38
CA GLN A 19 -39.19 -25.94 34.23
C GLN A 19 -40.68 -26.20 34.37
N LYS A 20 -41.16 -26.56 35.57
CA LYS A 20 -42.58 -26.77 35.84
C LYS A 20 -43.43 -25.50 35.77
N LYS A 21 -42.84 -24.33 36.05
CA LYS A 21 -43.56 -23.05 36.14
C LYS A 21 -43.46 -22.21 34.86
N PHE A 22 -42.35 -22.29 34.14
CA PHE A 22 -42.04 -21.48 32.96
C PHE A 22 -41.55 -22.34 31.78
N GLY A 23 -42.05 -23.57 31.62
CA GLY A 23 -41.63 -24.49 30.56
C GLY A 23 -41.83 -24.01 29.12
N THR A 24 -42.57 -22.91 28.91
CA THR A 24 -42.76 -22.24 27.61
C THR A 24 -41.81 -21.06 27.38
N ASP A 25 -41.00 -20.67 28.37
CA ASP A 25 -40.06 -19.53 28.27
C ASP A 25 -38.72 -19.98 27.69
N SER A 26 -38.33 -19.44 26.52
CA SER A 26 -37.05 -19.73 25.87
C SER A 26 -35.85 -19.34 26.74
N HIS A 27 -35.95 -18.25 27.52
CA HIS A 27 -34.86 -17.73 28.34
C HIS A 27 -34.51 -18.68 29.50
N LEU A 28 -35.52 -19.31 30.11
CA LEU A 28 -35.30 -20.37 31.10
C LEU A 28 -34.56 -21.55 30.48
N TRP A 29 -34.95 -22.00 29.28
CA TRP A 29 -34.26 -23.12 28.62
C TRP A 29 -32.83 -22.77 28.19
N VAL A 30 -32.54 -21.53 27.81
CA VAL A 30 -31.17 -21.02 27.62
C VAL A 30 -30.37 -21.12 28.92
N THR A 31 -30.97 -20.73 30.04
CA THR A 31 -30.34 -20.84 31.37
C THR A 31 -30.03 -22.31 31.74
N ILE A 32 -30.96 -23.23 31.45
CA ILE A 32 -30.78 -24.68 31.66
C ILE A 32 -29.68 -25.25 30.75
N ALA A 33 -29.63 -24.83 29.48
CA ALA A 33 -28.58 -25.23 28.55
C ALA A 33 -27.19 -24.76 29.02
N LEU A 34 -27.05 -23.47 29.35
CA LEU A 34 -25.80 -22.92 29.92
C LEU A 34 -25.40 -23.64 31.20
N TYR A 35 -26.37 -23.94 32.08
CA TYR A 35 -26.12 -24.72 33.30
C TYR A 35 -25.54 -26.11 33.00
N HIS A 36 -26.18 -26.88 32.11
CA HIS A 36 -25.72 -28.23 31.77
C HIS A 36 -24.40 -28.26 30.98
N LYS A 37 -24.10 -27.23 30.18
CA LYS A 37 -22.79 -27.06 29.53
C LYS A 37 -21.69 -26.74 30.55
N SER A 38 -21.93 -25.79 31.46
CA SER A 38 -20.89 -25.26 32.35
C SER A 38 -20.64 -26.10 33.61
N PHE A 39 -21.69 -26.67 34.22
CA PHE A 39 -21.58 -27.29 35.55
C PHE A 39 -21.67 -28.82 35.53
N THR A 40 -22.69 -29.39 34.88
CA THR A 40 -22.89 -30.85 34.89
C THR A 40 -22.19 -31.58 33.74
N LYS A 41 -21.79 -30.86 32.68
CA LYS A 41 -21.27 -31.41 31.41
C LYS A 41 -22.12 -32.55 30.83
N ASN A 42 -23.44 -32.43 30.99
CA ASN A 42 -24.38 -33.46 30.55
C ASN A 42 -24.92 -33.10 29.16
N ASN A 43 -24.24 -33.59 28.13
CA ASN A 43 -24.57 -33.27 26.73
C ASN A 43 -25.98 -33.75 26.33
N MET A 44 -26.57 -34.74 27.03
CA MET A 44 -27.94 -35.20 26.77
C MET A 44 -28.97 -34.17 27.25
N LYS A 45 -28.91 -33.77 28.54
CA LYS A 45 -29.79 -32.71 29.08
C LYS A 45 -29.57 -31.35 28.40
N LEU A 46 -28.33 -31.04 28.00
CA LEU A 46 -28.00 -29.88 27.18
C LEU A 46 -28.73 -29.94 25.82
N GLY A 47 -28.66 -31.08 25.12
CA GLY A 47 -29.32 -31.28 23.83
C GLY A 47 -30.85 -31.19 23.91
N GLU A 48 -31.45 -31.71 24.99
CA GLU A 48 -32.88 -31.57 25.29
C GLU A 48 -33.26 -30.09 25.48
N ALA A 49 -32.52 -29.36 26.33
CA ALA A 49 -32.76 -27.93 26.52
C ALA A 49 -32.62 -27.14 25.21
N LEU A 50 -31.59 -27.41 24.40
CA LEU A 50 -31.40 -26.77 23.09
C LEU A 50 -32.55 -27.04 22.09
N ARG A 51 -33.22 -28.20 22.18
CA ARG A 51 -34.44 -28.47 21.40
C ARG A 51 -35.63 -27.67 21.93
N SER A 52 -35.80 -27.61 23.25
CA SER A 52 -36.89 -26.84 23.89
C SER A 52 -36.79 -25.34 23.62
N ILE A 53 -35.58 -24.76 23.60
CA ILE A 53 -35.39 -23.34 23.20
C ILE A 53 -35.93 -23.11 21.78
N LYS A 54 -35.64 -24.00 20.82
CA LYS A 54 -36.10 -23.86 19.43
C LYS A 54 -37.63 -23.97 19.27
N GLN A 55 -38.30 -24.70 20.16
CA GLN A 55 -39.77 -24.83 20.16
C GLN A 55 -40.47 -23.60 20.75
N ASN A 56 -39.81 -22.85 21.63
CA ASN A 56 -40.38 -21.74 22.40
C ASN A 56 -40.07 -20.34 21.81
N ILE A 57 -39.95 -20.22 20.49
CA ILE A 57 -39.77 -18.95 19.74
C ILE A 57 -38.65 -18.05 20.32
N PRO A 58 -37.38 -18.45 20.19
CA PRO A 58 -36.28 -17.75 20.84
C PRO A 58 -35.99 -16.38 20.21
N SER A 59 -35.54 -15.45 21.05
CA SER A 59 -35.08 -14.12 20.64
C SER A 59 -33.78 -14.20 19.81
N VAL A 60 -33.38 -13.10 19.16
CA VAL A 60 -32.18 -13.09 18.29
C VAL A 60 -30.90 -13.47 19.06
N ILE A 61 -30.76 -12.99 20.30
CA ILE A 61 -29.62 -13.30 21.18
C ILE A 61 -29.65 -14.79 21.56
N GLU A 62 -30.82 -15.32 21.88
CA GLU A 62 -31.00 -16.73 22.26
C GLU A 62 -30.74 -17.68 21.09
N ARG A 63 -31.10 -17.30 19.86
CA ARG A 63 -30.74 -18.04 18.64
C ARG A 63 -29.24 -18.13 18.46
N TRP A 64 -28.50 -17.06 18.75
CA TRP A 64 -27.04 -17.05 18.70
C TRP A 64 -26.42 -17.94 19.80
N ILE A 65 -26.96 -17.89 21.03
CA ILE A 65 -26.53 -18.78 22.13
C ILE A 65 -26.80 -20.25 21.77
N VAL A 66 -27.98 -20.56 21.20
CA VAL A 66 -28.31 -21.92 20.71
C VAL A 66 -27.33 -22.36 19.62
N TYR A 67 -26.99 -21.48 18.67
CA TYR A 67 -26.01 -21.76 17.62
C TYR A 67 -24.63 -22.09 18.21
N ALA A 68 -24.11 -21.23 19.09
CA ALA A 68 -22.81 -21.41 19.73
C ALA A 68 -22.75 -22.71 20.57
N LEU A 69 -23.76 -22.96 21.43
CA LEU A 69 -23.82 -24.16 22.26
C LEU A 69 -24.00 -25.45 21.44
N THR A 70 -24.75 -25.41 20.34
CA THR A 70 -24.87 -26.57 19.44
C THR A 70 -23.53 -26.87 18.77
N HIS A 71 -22.84 -25.85 18.27
CA HIS A 71 -21.54 -25.99 17.61
C HIS A 71 -20.44 -26.50 18.58
N ASP A 72 -20.41 -26.01 19.82
CA ASP A 72 -19.48 -26.49 20.85
C ASP A 72 -19.76 -27.94 21.27
N MET A 73 -21.03 -28.32 21.37
CA MET A 73 -21.44 -29.70 21.67
C MET A 73 -21.03 -30.66 20.54
N GLU A 74 -21.14 -30.22 19.29
CA GLU A 74 -20.66 -30.99 18.13
C GLU A 74 -19.14 -31.13 18.12
N ARG A 75 -18.39 -30.05 18.40
CA ARG A 75 -16.92 -30.10 18.47
C ARG A 75 -16.42 -31.09 19.53
N GLU A 76 -17.07 -31.13 20.70
CA GLU A 76 -16.77 -32.09 21.77
C GLU A 76 -17.13 -33.54 21.42
N ASN A 77 -18.24 -33.75 20.69
CA ASN A 77 -18.65 -35.08 20.26
C ASN A 77 -17.73 -35.61 19.15
N SER A 78 -17.34 -34.77 18.19
CA SER A 78 -16.38 -35.08 17.11
C SER A 78 -15.01 -35.49 17.66
N GLN A 79 -14.53 -34.85 18.74
CA GLN A 79 -13.26 -35.21 19.39
C GLN A 79 -13.29 -36.57 20.12
N LYS A 80 -14.47 -37.15 20.40
CA LYS A 80 -14.61 -38.41 21.15
C LYS A 80 -14.72 -39.66 20.27
N GLY A 81 -14.52 -39.54 18.96
CA GLY A 81 -14.24 -40.69 18.09
C GLY A 81 -15.42 -41.59 17.72
N GLY A 82 -16.67 -41.17 17.95
CA GLY A 82 -17.87 -41.85 17.45
C GLY A 82 -18.26 -41.33 16.07
N SER A 83 -18.16 -42.17 15.03
CA SER A 83 -18.32 -41.76 13.62
C SER A 83 -19.75 -41.43 13.16
N SER A 84 -20.74 -41.39 14.06
CA SER A 84 -22.17 -41.29 13.70
C SER A 84 -22.80 -39.90 13.85
N SER A 85 -22.19 -38.96 14.58
CA SER A 85 -22.76 -37.60 14.75
C SER A 85 -22.20 -36.58 13.75
N VAL A 86 -22.72 -36.62 12.53
CA VAL A 86 -22.47 -35.61 11.48
C VAL A 86 -23.01 -34.24 11.93
N GLY A 87 -22.11 -33.29 12.18
CA GLY A 87 -22.43 -31.98 12.75
C GLY A 87 -23.20 -31.03 11.81
N VAL A 88 -23.88 -30.03 12.38
CA VAL A 88 -24.62 -28.96 11.69
C VAL A 88 -23.75 -28.22 10.68
N ALA A 89 -22.46 -28.01 10.96
CA ALA A 89 -21.55 -27.38 9.99
C ALA A 89 -21.35 -28.24 8.72
N PHE A 90 -21.33 -29.57 8.84
CA PHE A 90 -21.38 -30.46 7.68
C PHE A 90 -22.74 -30.33 7.00
N ARG A 91 -23.85 -30.47 7.75
CA ARG A 91 -25.20 -30.49 7.18
C ARG A 91 -25.51 -29.23 6.38
N LEU A 92 -25.25 -28.05 6.94
CA LEU A 92 -25.45 -26.77 6.24
C LEU A 92 -24.64 -26.67 4.93
N ARG A 93 -23.38 -27.14 4.92
CA ARG A 93 -22.56 -27.16 3.70
C ARG A 93 -23.01 -28.24 2.72
N PHE A 94 -23.42 -29.41 3.21
CA PHE A 94 -23.94 -30.49 2.40
C PHE A 94 -25.24 -30.06 1.71
N ASP A 95 -26.19 -29.50 2.46
CA ASP A 95 -27.45 -28.91 1.99
C ASP A 95 -27.21 -27.75 1.00
N GLN A 96 -26.16 -26.94 1.21
CA GLN A 96 -25.74 -25.93 0.23
C GLN A 96 -25.23 -26.58 -1.07
N GLY A 97 -24.38 -27.61 -0.97
CA GLY A 97 -23.83 -28.35 -2.11
C GLY A 97 -24.88 -29.10 -2.92
N THR A 98 -25.83 -29.77 -2.26
CA THR A 98 -26.96 -30.45 -2.92
C THR A 98 -27.94 -29.45 -3.51
N LYS A 99 -28.28 -28.36 -2.82
CA LYS A 99 -29.12 -27.29 -3.39
C LYS A 99 -28.49 -26.64 -4.62
N ALA A 100 -27.18 -26.43 -4.63
CA ALA A 100 -26.46 -25.93 -5.81
C ALA A 100 -26.44 -26.95 -6.96
N HIS A 101 -26.33 -28.25 -6.67
CA HIS A 101 -26.50 -29.32 -7.66
C HIS A 101 -27.90 -29.28 -8.28
N ASP A 102 -28.95 -29.24 -7.46
CA ASP A 102 -30.34 -29.24 -7.91
C ASP A 102 -30.68 -27.99 -8.75
N LEU A 103 -30.16 -26.82 -8.35
CA LEU A 103 -30.28 -25.58 -9.14
C LEU A 103 -29.54 -25.68 -10.48
N SER A 104 -28.32 -26.25 -10.50
CA SER A 104 -27.57 -26.51 -11.74
C SER A 104 -28.37 -27.41 -12.68
N LYS A 105 -28.87 -28.53 -12.17
CA LYS A 105 -29.73 -29.48 -12.89
C LYS A 105 -30.97 -28.79 -13.45
N ALA A 106 -31.69 -28.00 -12.65
CA ALA A 106 -32.87 -27.27 -13.08
C ALA A 106 -32.59 -26.25 -14.20
N TYR A 107 -31.50 -25.48 -14.12
CA TYR A 107 -31.11 -24.56 -15.19
C TYR A 107 -30.65 -25.31 -16.46
N LEU A 108 -29.99 -26.45 -16.32
CA LEU A 108 -29.60 -27.31 -17.45
C LEU A 108 -30.84 -27.90 -18.16
N THR A 109 -31.83 -28.41 -17.42
CA THR A 109 -33.13 -28.84 -17.96
C THR A 109 -33.85 -27.70 -18.70
N GLN A 110 -33.82 -26.47 -18.15
CA GLN A 110 -34.40 -25.30 -18.83
C GLN A 110 -33.66 -24.95 -20.12
N ALA A 111 -32.32 -24.99 -20.14
CA ALA A 111 -31.52 -24.77 -21.34
C ALA A 111 -31.81 -25.82 -22.43
N TYR A 112 -31.83 -27.11 -22.08
CA TYR A 112 -32.22 -28.18 -23.01
C TYR A 112 -33.66 -28.00 -23.53
N SER A 113 -34.60 -27.64 -22.65
CA SER A 113 -36.00 -27.42 -23.05
C SER A 113 -36.21 -26.18 -23.94
N LEU A 114 -35.26 -25.25 -23.99
CA LEU A 114 -35.22 -24.15 -24.97
C LEU A 114 -34.54 -24.59 -26.27
N LEU A 115 -33.44 -25.35 -26.20
CA LEU A 115 -32.74 -25.92 -27.37
C LEU A 115 -33.62 -26.85 -28.20
N THR A 116 -34.63 -27.49 -27.61
CA THR A 116 -35.60 -28.32 -28.34
C THR A 116 -36.68 -27.53 -29.10
N ARG A 117 -36.80 -26.21 -28.89
CA ARG A 117 -37.85 -25.38 -29.54
C ARG A 117 -37.50 -25.05 -30.99
N ASP A 118 -38.50 -24.73 -31.79
CA ASP A 118 -38.30 -24.27 -33.18
C ASP A 118 -37.79 -22.83 -33.23
N ASN A 119 -38.32 -21.96 -32.35
CA ASN A 119 -37.83 -20.60 -32.15
C ASN A 119 -36.81 -20.58 -31.00
N LEU A 120 -35.53 -20.54 -31.35
CA LEU A 120 -34.42 -20.53 -30.39
C LEU A 120 -34.15 -19.11 -29.85
N ASP A 121 -34.39 -18.92 -28.56
CA ASP A 121 -33.98 -17.73 -27.80
C ASP A 121 -32.54 -17.95 -27.30
N LEU A 122 -31.58 -17.61 -28.16
CA LEU A 122 -30.17 -17.94 -27.96
C LEU A 122 -29.54 -17.23 -26.76
N GLU A 123 -29.96 -15.99 -26.47
CA GLU A 123 -29.48 -15.23 -25.32
C GLU A 123 -29.95 -15.86 -24.01
N ARG A 124 -31.24 -16.26 -23.93
CA ARG A 124 -31.79 -16.93 -22.77
C ARG A 124 -31.23 -18.35 -22.56
N ILE A 125 -30.97 -19.09 -23.65
CA ILE A 125 -30.26 -20.39 -23.58
C ILE A 125 -28.88 -20.19 -22.94
N MET A 126 -28.10 -19.22 -23.43
CA MET A 126 -26.75 -18.96 -22.90
C MET A 126 -26.79 -18.51 -21.43
N LEU A 127 -27.75 -17.67 -21.04
CA LEU A 127 -27.95 -17.25 -19.65
C LEU A 127 -28.20 -18.43 -18.71
N PHE A 128 -29.02 -19.40 -19.11
CA PHE A 128 -29.29 -20.59 -18.30
C PHE A 128 -28.08 -21.53 -18.23
N LEU A 129 -27.31 -21.66 -19.31
CA LEU A 129 -26.06 -22.44 -19.29
C LEU A 129 -25.00 -21.80 -18.38
N ASP A 130 -24.80 -20.48 -18.44
CA ASP A 130 -23.89 -19.78 -17.52
C ASP A 130 -24.35 -19.93 -16.06
N LYS A 131 -25.65 -19.83 -15.77
CA LYS A 131 -26.21 -20.10 -14.43
C LYS A 131 -25.98 -21.55 -13.97
N ALA A 132 -26.19 -22.53 -14.85
CA ALA A 132 -25.95 -23.95 -14.55
C ALA A 132 -24.48 -24.18 -14.18
N ILE A 133 -23.53 -23.67 -14.98
CA ILE A 133 -22.08 -23.78 -14.73
C ILE A 133 -21.67 -23.11 -13.41
N ILE A 134 -22.26 -21.96 -13.04
CA ILE A 134 -21.96 -21.30 -11.76
C ILE A 134 -22.38 -22.19 -10.58
N GLN A 135 -23.58 -22.77 -10.65
CA GLN A 135 -24.14 -23.62 -9.59
C GLN A 135 -23.46 -24.99 -9.52
N GLU A 136 -23.14 -25.60 -10.66
CA GLU A 136 -22.29 -26.80 -10.78
C GLU A 136 -20.96 -26.61 -10.05
N ARG A 137 -20.27 -25.50 -10.35
CA ARG A 137 -18.95 -25.22 -9.79
C ARG A 137 -19.01 -24.94 -8.29
N GLU A 138 -20.06 -24.32 -7.79
CA GLU A 138 -20.29 -24.14 -6.35
C GLU A 138 -20.53 -25.49 -5.68
N SER A 139 -21.44 -26.31 -6.23
CA SER A 139 -21.74 -27.66 -5.75
C SER A 139 -20.48 -28.54 -5.69
N ARG A 140 -19.75 -28.66 -6.82
CA ARG A 140 -18.50 -29.43 -6.90
C ARG A 140 -17.51 -28.98 -5.83
N LYS A 141 -17.26 -27.67 -5.70
CA LYS A 141 -16.28 -27.15 -4.73
C LYS A 141 -16.67 -27.54 -3.30
N VAL A 142 -17.94 -27.36 -2.93
CA VAL A 142 -18.42 -27.65 -1.57
C VAL A 142 -18.38 -29.15 -1.28
N LEU A 143 -18.80 -30.00 -2.22
CA LEU A 143 -18.77 -31.45 -2.07
C LEU A 143 -17.34 -32.01 -2.04
N GLU A 144 -16.43 -31.54 -2.90
CA GLU A 144 -15.00 -31.90 -2.86
C GLU A 144 -14.33 -31.50 -1.54
N ASP A 145 -14.58 -30.29 -1.04
CA ASP A 145 -14.02 -29.81 0.22
C ASP A 145 -14.60 -30.56 1.44
N LEU A 146 -15.84 -31.03 1.36
CA LEU A 146 -16.41 -31.96 2.34
C LEU A 146 -15.80 -33.36 2.20
N MET A 147 -15.52 -33.86 0.99
CA MET A 147 -14.99 -35.22 0.79
C MET A 147 -13.59 -35.38 1.38
N LYS A 148 -12.77 -34.34 1.29
CA LYS A 148 -11.45 -34.26 1.96
C LYS A 148 -11.56 -34.35 3.49
N GLN A 149 -12.66 -33.87 4.08
CA GLN A 149 -12.87 -33.85 5.53
C GLN A 149 -13.58 -35.11 6.05
N TYR A 150 -14.50 -35.68 5.26
CA TYR A 150 -15.38 -36.78 5.65
C TYR A 150 -15.38 -37.90 4.58
N PRO A 151 -14.23 -38.53 4.28
CA PRO A 151 -14.10 -39.49 3.17
C PRO A 151 -14.89 -40.79 3.36
N SER A 152 -15.40 -41.05 4.57
CA SER A 152 -16.27 -42.20 4.88
C SER A 152 -17.77 -41.85 4.90
N SER A 153 -18.16 -40.61 4.55
CA SER A 153 -19.56 -40.20 4.57
C SER A 153 -20.30 -40.72 3.34
N VAL A 154 -21.11 -41.76 3.54
CA VAL A 154 -21.88 -42.42 2.47
C VAL A 154 -22.80 -41.43 1.73
N GLN A 155 -23.53 -40.59 2.46
CA GLN A 155 -24.41 -39.57 1.88
C GLN A 155 -23.64 -38.59 0.98
N LEU A 156 -22.42 -38.24 1.38
CA LEU A 156 -21.56 -37.34 0.61
C LEU A 156 -21.04 -37.98 -0.67
N ILE A 157 -20.58 -39.23 -0.59
CA ILE A 157 -20.09 -39.99 -1.74
C ILE A 157 -21.25 -40.19 -2.75
N ARG A 158 -22.47 -40.48 -2.27
CA ARG A 158 -23.66 -40.57 -3.14
C ARG A 158 -24.03 -39.23 -3.77
N ALA A 159 -24.00 -38.11 -3.03
CA ALA A 159 -24.29 -36.80 -3.60
C ALA A 159 -23.25 -36.38 -4.66
N TYR A 160 -21.96 -36.69 -4.44
CA TYR A 160 -20.92 -36.44 -5.43
C TYR A 160 -21.07 -37.36 -6.65
N GLY A 161 -21.38 -38.65 -6.46
CA GLY A 161 -21.70 -39.57 -7.54
C GLY A 161 -22.92 -39.15 -8.36
N ALA A 162 -23.96 -38.61 -7.71
CA ALA A 162 -25.12 -38.03 -8.40
C ALA A 162 -24.71 -36.81 -9.25
N LEU A 163 -23.91 -35.89 -8.71
CA LEU A 163 -23.35 -34.77 -9.47
C LEU A 163 -22.51 -35.25 -10.69
N LEU A 164 -21.70 -36.30 -10.54
CA LEU A 164 -20.94 -36.93 -11.64
C LEU A 164 -21.86 -37.46 -12.76
N ARG A 165 -22.88 -38.25 -12.39
CA ARG A 165 -23.84 -38.87 -13.31
C ARG A 165 -24.77 -37.87 -14.00
N ASP A 166 -25.32 -36.92 -13.24
CA ASP A 166 -26.37 -36.01 -13.68
C ASP A 166 -25.80 -34.86 -14.53
N ILE A 167 -24.65 -34.28 -14.13
CA ILE A 167 -24.09 -33.09 -14.80
C ILE A 167 -22.95 -33.42 -15.78
N TYR A 168 -21.97 -34.25 -15.40
CA TYR A 168 -20.82 -34.55 -16.27
C TYR A 168 -21.03 -35.80 -17.14
N ARG A 169 -22.07 -36.61 -16.84
CA ARG A 169 -22.36 -37.89 -17.50
C ARG A 169 -21.23 -38.91 -17.37
N ASP A 170 -20.48 -38.82 -16.27
CA ASP A 170 -19.41 -39.78 -15.94
C ASP A 170 -20.03 -40.97 -15.18
N ASP A 171 -20.70 -41.83 -15.96
CA ASP A 171 -21.50 -42.93 -15.41
C ASP A 171 -20.64 -44.00 -14.72
N ASP A 172 -19.40 -44.19 -15.18
CA ASP A 172 -18.46 -45.17 -14.63
C ASP A 172 -17.88 -44.70 -13.28
N ASP A 173 -17.40 -43.45 -13.19
CA ASP A 173 -16.91 -42.90 -11.91
C ASP A 173 -18.06 -42.70 -10.92
N ALA A 174 -19.25 -42.31 -11.38
CA ALA A 174 -20.44 -42.26 -10.53
C ALA A 174 -20.81 -43.64 -9.97
N LEU A 175 -20.81 -44.69 -10.81
CA LEU A 175 -21.05 -46.06 -10.37
C LEU A 175 -19.96 -46.54 -9.40
N ALA A 176 -18.69 -46.18 -9.63
CA ALA A 176 -17.61 -46.46 -8.70
C ALA A 176 -17.85 -45.80 -7.33
N MET A 177 -18.24 -44.53 -7.30
CA MET A 177 -18.62 -43.82 -6.07
C MET A 177 -19.82 -44.48 -5.37
N PHE A 178 -20.87 -44.85 -6.11
CA PHE A 178 -22.02 -45.56 -5.54
C PHE A 178 -21.66 -46.94 -4.97
N ASN A 179 -20.78 -47.69 -5.63
CA ASN A 179 -20.29 -48.98 -5.13
C ASN A 179 -19.42 -48.81 -3.88
N VAL A 180 -18.58 -47.78 -3.81
CA VAL A 180 -17.80 -47.44 -2.60
C VAL A 180 -18.75 -47.10 -1.46
N ALA A 181 -19.76 -46.25 -1.70
CA ALA A 181 -20.79 -45.89 -0.73
C ALA A 181 -21.52 -47.13 -0.17
N THR A 182 -21.99 -48.04 -1.04
CA THR A 182 -22.65 -49.29 -0.62
C THR A 182 -21.72 -50.20 0.17
N SER A 183 -20.43 -50.31 -0.22
CA SER A 183 -19.46 -51.14 0.51
C SER A 183 -19.20 -50.64 1.94
N ILE A 184 -19.23 -49.33 2.16
CA ILE A 184 -19.10 -48.70 3.49
C ILE A 184 -20.34 -48.98 4.35
N GLU A 185 -21.55 -48.97 3.78
CA GLU A 185 -22.76 -49.38 4.51
C GLU A 185 -22.75 -50.87 4.87
N GLU A 186 -22.37 -51.75 3.94
CA GLU A 186 -22.28 -53.20 4.20
C GLU A 186 -21.26 -53.55 5.30
N ASP A 187 -20.08 -52.91 5.28
CA ASP A 187 -19.07 -53.09 6.32
C ASP A 187 -19.53 -52.52 7.68
N SER A 188 -20.26 -51.39 7.68
CA SER A 188 -20.83 -50.81 8.90
C SER A 188 -21.90 -51.71 9.52
N ALA A 189 -22.85 -52.21 8.71
CA ALA A 189 -23.89 -53.14 9.16
C ALA A 189 -23.31 -54.46 9.70
N GLN A 190 -22.23 -54.98 9.08
CA GLN A 190 -21.53 -56.17 9.57
C GLN A 190 -20.79 -55.96 10.90
N LEU A 191 -20.38 -54.73 11.22
CA LEU A 191 -19.75 -54.39 12.50
C LEU A 191 -20.79 -54.33 13.63
N GLU A 192 -21.94 -53.69 13.40
CA GLU A 192 -23.02 -53.62 14.40
C GLU A 192 -23.62 -55.02 14.70
N GLY A 193 -23.79 -55.86 13.67
CA GLY A 193 -24.36 -57.20 13.82
C GLY A 193 -23.51 -58.22 14.62
N LYS A 194 -22.27 -57.88 15.01
CA LYS A 194 -21.36 -58.78 15.75
C LYS A 194 -21.08 -58.42 17.20
N GLY A 195 -21.58 -57.28 17.69
CA GLY A 195 -21.19 -56.73 19.00
C GLY A 195 -21.89 -57.31 20.24
N ASN A 196 -23.01 -58.04 20.10
CA ASN A 196 -23.92 -58.36 21.21
C ASN A 196 -24.05 -59.87 21.55
N GLY A 197 -23.14 -60.73 21.07
CA GLY A 197 -23.27 -62.18 21.17
C GLY A 197 -22.69 -62.86 22.42
N GLU A 198 -21.59 -62.34 22.98
CA GLU A 198 -20.76 -63.06 23.97
C GLU A 198 -20.30 -62.12 25.09
N ASP A 199 -21.09 -61.99 26.18
CA ASP A 199 -20.59 -61.78 27.56
C ASP A 199 -21.71 -61.65 28.62
N LYS A 200 -22.48 -62.72 28.88
CA LYS A 200 -23.29 -62.87 30.11
C LYS A 200 -23.41 -64.32 30.59
N GLN A 201 -22.29 -64.99 30.89
CA GLN A 201 -22.36 -66.25 31.65
C GLN A 201 -21.10 -66.63 32.45
N SER A 202 -20.78 -65.88 33.51
CA SER A 202 -20.23 -66.52 34.73
C SER A 202 -20.55 -65.71 36.01
N ILE A 203 -21.29 -66.37 36.91
CA ILE A 203 -21.17 -66.36 38.38
C ILE A 203 -22.33 -67.25 38.85
N ARG A 204 -21.98 -68.42 39.40
CA ARG A 204 -22.94 -69.38 39.94
C ARG A 204 -22.38 -69.90 41.26
N SER A 205 -23.08 -69.63 42.35
CA SER A 205 -22.91 -70.40 43.58
C SER A 205 -24.28 -70.69 44.20
N LYS A 206 -24.51 -71.98 44.44
CA LYS A 206 -25.36 -72.64 45.47
C LYS A 206 -26.61 -71.87 45.95
N ASP A 207 -27.81 -72.46 45.97
CA ASP A 207 -28.06 -73.84 46.44
C ASP A 207 -29.45 -74.39 46.04
N LYS A 208 -29.59 -75.72 46.07
CA LYS A 208 -30.79 -76.56 46.38
C LYS A 208 -32.12 -76.44 45.59
N GLN A 209 -32.61 -77.63 45.21
CA GLN A 209 -34.02 -78.09 45.17
C GLN A 209 -34.97 -77.39 44.14
N SER A 210 -36.00 -78.02 43.54
CA SER A 210 -36.44 -79.43 43.45
C SER A 210 -37.65 -79.52 42.49
N ILE A 211 -37.89 -80.67 41.82
CA ILE A 211 -39.16 -81.04 41.12
C ILE A 211 -39.47 -80.19 39.86
N GLY A 212 -40.04 -80.66 38.73
CA GLY A 212 -40.45 -82.01 38.25
C GLY A 212 -41.20 -81.89 36.89
N GLY A 213 -41.36 -82.99 36.14
CA GLY A 213 -42.02 -83.04 34.80
C GLY A 213 -41.04 -82.84 33.61
N ARG A 214 -40.87 -83.72 32.61
CA ARG A 214 -41.76 -84.67 31.89
C ARG A 214 -42.87 -83.90 31.15
N SER A 215 -42.95 -83.84 29.82
CA SER A 215 -42.94 -84.92 28.79
C SER A 215 -42.39 -84.44 27.40
N GLN A 216 -41.68 -85.28 26.62
CA GLN A 216 -42.10 -85.94 25.35
C GLN A 216 -42.82 -85.02 24.32
N SER A 217 -42.45 -84.93 23.03
CA SER A 217 -42.13 -85.98 22.02
C SER A 217 -40.92 -85.60 21.11
N LYS A 218 -40.05 -86.50 20.61
CA LYS A 218 -40.22 -87.46 19.47
C LYS A 218 -40.78 -86.81 18.18
N MET A 219 -40.38 -87.13 16.93
CA MET A 219 -39.36 -87.98 16.26
C MET A 219 -39.43 -87.66 14.73
N SER A 220 -38.50 -87.97 13.80
CA SER A 220 -37.04 -88.21 13.80
C SER A 220 -36.58 -88.58 12.36
N ASN A 221 -35.38 -88.13 11.90
CA ASN A 221 -34.40 -88.81 11.00
C ASN A 221 -33.36 -87.75 10.53
N GLY A 222 -32.03 -87.94 10.51
CA GLY A 222 -31.21 -89.12 10.22
C GLY A 222 -30.80 -89.06 8.74
N VAL A 223 -29.56 -88.71 8.36
CA VAL A 223 -28.32 -89.52 8.44
C VAL A 223 -27.05 -88.65 8.63
N LYS A 224 -25.96 -89.26 9.11
CA LYS A 224 -24.66 -88.64 9.48
C LYS A 224 -23.65 -88.56 8.31
N SER A 225 -22.72 -87.62 8.37
CA SER A 225 -21.28 -87.89 8.20
C SER A 225 -20.39 -86.81 8.85
N GLN A 226 -19.13 -87.14 9.11
CA GLN A 226 -18.11 -86.26 9.73
C GLN A 226 -17.72 -85.10 8.78
N GLY A 227 -17.24 -83.94 9.21
CA GLY A 227 -16.59 -83.61 10.48
C GLY A 227 -15.10 -83.28 10.25
N SER A 228 -14.80 -82.06 9.79
CA SER A 228 -13.44 -81.49 9.85
C SER A 228 -13.49 -79.99 10.16
N ASN A 229 -12.64 -79.56 11.09
CA ASN A 229 -12.56 -78.16 11.51
C ASN A 229 -11.75 -77.34 10.50
N GLY A 230 -12.42 -76.46 9.76
CA GLY A 230 -11.78 -75.52 8.83
C GLY A 230 -11.95 -74.07 9.28
N THR A 231 -11.03 -73.55 10.10
CA THR A 231 -10.99 -72.13 10.50
C THR A 231 -10.71 -71.22 9.31
N ARG A 232 -11.75 -70.82 8.56
CA ARG A 232 -11.64 -69.82 7.49
C ARG A 232 -11.36 -68.42 8.06
N LYS A 233 -10.08 -68.09 8.24
CA LYS A 233 -9.61 -66.70 8.36
C LYS A 233 -10.03 -65.91 7.11
N ARG A 234 -11.14 -65.16 7.18
CA ARG A 234 -11.48 -64.14 6.17
C ARG A 234 -10.34 -63.11 6.15
N LYS A 235 -9.53 -63.10 5.08
CA LYS A 235 -8.54 -62.04 4.85
C LYS A 235 -9.29 -60.70 4.72
N LYS A 236 -9.12 -59.79 5.67
CA LYS A 236 -9.54 -58.39 5.50
C LYS A 236 -8.76 -57.81 4.32
N LYS A 237 -9.44 -57.58 3.20
CA LYS A 237 -8.85 -56.93 2.02
C LYS A 237 -8.80 -55.43 2.33
N LYS A 238 -7.67 -54.97 2.86
CA LYS A 238 -7.44 -53.58 3.25
C LYS A 238 -7.36 -52.74 1.97
N TYR A 239 -8.47 -52.14 1.53
CA TYR A 239 -8.45 -51.17 0.43
C TYR A 239 -7.54 -50.00 0.85
N SER A 240 -6.51 -49.71 0.05
CA SER A 240 -5.64 -48.57 0.31
C SER A 240 -6.40 -47.28 0.00
N SER A 241 -6.23 -46.27 0.86
CA SER A 241 -6.82 -44.94 0.70
C SER A 241 -6.29 -44.16 -0.52
N GLU A 242 -5.35 -44.73 -1.28
CA GLU A 242 -4.66 -44.10 -2.41
C GLU A 242 -5.49 -44.06 -3.71
N GLN A 243 -6.57 -44.85 -3.84
CA GLN A 243 -7.40 -44.82 -5.06
C GLN A 243 -8.38 -43.63 -5.14
N LEU A 244 -8.50 -42.82 -4.08
CA LEU A 244 -9.27 -41.57 -4.10
C LEU A 244 -8.43 -40.32 -4.44
N ASN A 245 -7.32 -40.52 -5.17
CA ASN A 245 -6.74 -39.44 -5.97
C ASN A 245 -7.66 -39.14 -7.17
N ILE A 246 -8.80 -38.50 -6.87
CA ILE A 246 -9.66 -37.83 -7.86
C ILE A 246 -8.74 -37.09 -8.80
N HIS A 247 -8.78 -37.42 -10.10
CA HIS A 247 -8.05 -36.68 -11.10
C HIS A 247 -8.58 -35.24 -11.10
N SER A 248 -7.92 -34.38 -10.34
CA SER A 248 -8.00 -32.94 -10.51
C SER A 248 -7.35 -32.66 -11.86
N VAL A 249 -8.12 -32.90 -12.93
CA VAL A 249 -7.77 -32.54 -14.31
C VAL A 249 -7.19 -31.15 -14.20
N ASN A 250 -5.90 -31.05 -14.51
CA ASN A 250 -5.17 -29.81 -14.30
C ASN A 250 -5.99 -28.73 -14.95
N LYS A 251 -6.37 -27.71 -14.18
CA LYS A 251 -7.04 -26.52 -14.71
C LYS A 251 -5.97 -25.78 -15.49
N GLU A 252 -5.66 -26.30 -16.67
CA GLU A 252 -4.86 -25.62 -17.68
C GLU A 252 -5.46 -24.24 -17.78
N ASN A 253 -4.67 -23.24 -17.38
CA ASN A 253 -5.15 -21.88 -17.32
C ASN A 253 -5.69 -21.55 -18.70
N LEU A 254 -7.01 -21.31 -18.83
CA LEU A 254 -7.71 -21.26 -20.12
C LEU A 254 -7.11 -20.24 -21.12
N ILE A 255 -6.22 -19.38 -20.63
CA ILE A 255 -5.35 -18.55 -21.44
C ILE A 255 -3.90 -18.77 -20.94
N PRO A 256 -3.16 -19.78 -21.45
CA PRO A 256 -1.75 -19.93 -21.13
C PRO A 256 -1.00 -18.66 -21.56
N GLY A 257 -0.04 -18.21 -20.74
CA GLY A 257 0.69 -16.97 -20.96
C GLY A 257 0.01 -15.68 -20.46
N PHE A 258 -1.32 -15.63 -20.26
CA PHE A 258 -1.96 -14.34 -19.92
C PHE A 258 -1.43 -13.74 -18.62
N LEU A 259 -1.44 -14.55 -17.56
CA LEU A 259 -0.94 -14.15 -16.25
C LEU A 259 0.57 -13.83 -16.29
N GLN A 260 1.34 -14.54 -17.11
CA GLN A 260 2.78 -14.33 -17.23
C GLN A 260 3.10 -12.95 -17.82
N ILE A 261 2.42 -12.55 -18.90
CA ILE A 261 2.61 -11.22 -19.51
C ILE A 261 2.19 -10.12 -18.53
N VAL A 262 1.04 -10.26 -17.85
CA VAL A 262 0.60 -9.29 -16.82
C VAL A 262 1.63 -9.19 -15.69
N VAL A 263 2.19 -10.31 -15.22
CA VAL A 263 3.25 -10.32 -14.19
C VAL A 263 4.53 -9.65 -14.69
N VAL A 264 4.94 -9.87 -15.95
CA VAL A 264 6.09 -9.18 -16.57
C VAL A 264 5.84 -7.68 -16.66
N CYS A 265 4.65 -7.25 -17.11
CA CYS A 265 4.26 -5.84 -17.12
C CYS A 265 4.31 -5.22 -15.72
N MET A 266 3.79 -5.89 -14.70
CA MET A 266 3.85 -5.42 -13.31
C MET A 266 5.30 -5.36 -12.79
N ALA A 267 6.16 -6.32 -13.14
CA ALA A 267 7.57 -6.29 -12.80
C ALA A 267 8.30 -5.09 -13.45
N VAL A 268 7.95 -4.72 -14.69
CA VAL A 268 8.47 -3.51 -15.35
C VAL A 268 8.00 -2.24 -14.64
N VAL A 269 6.72 -2.14 -14.26
CA VAL A 269 6.21 -0.99 -13.46
C VAL A 269 6.97 -0.86 -12.14
N ILE A 270 7.12 -1.98 -11.41
CA ILE A 270 7.85 -2.02 -10.13
C ILE A 270 9.32 -1.62 -10.32
N ALA A 271 9.99 -2.11 -11.37
CA ALA A 271 11.37 -1.75 -11.67
C ALA A 271 11.52 -0.24 -11.94
N VAL A 272 10.61 0.38 -12.70
CA VAL A 272 10.66 1.83 -12.93
C VAL A 272 10.30 2.61 -11.66
N MET A 273 9.37 2.15 -10.83
CA MET A 273 9.10 2.75 -9.52
C MET A 273 10.32 2.70 -8.58
N ILE A 274 11.12 1.63 -8.62
CA ILE A 274 12.38 1.53 -7.88
C ILE A 274 13.41 2.52 -8.43
N VAL A 275 13.56 2.61 -9.76
CA VAL A 275 14.49 3.57 -10.39
C VAL A 275 14.11 5.02 -10.08
N THR A 276 12.83 5.39 -10.19
CA THR A 276 12.38 6.73 -9.83
C THR A 276 12.56 7.01 -8.34
N PHE A 277 12.25 6.05 -7.45
CA PHE A 277 12.55 6.19 -6.01
C PHE A 277 14.04 6.44 -5.74
N ILE A 278 14.96 5.72 -6.39
CA ILE A 278 16.40 5.93 -6.25
C ILE A 278 16.83 7.32 -6.75
N LEU A 279 16.31 7.78 -7.90
CA LEU A 279 16.59 9.12 -8.43
C LEU A 279 16.11 10.22 -7.49
N GLN A 280 14.95 10.04 -6.85
CA GLN A 280 14.39 10.99 -5.88
C GLN A 280 15.17 11.00 -4.57
N ASN A 281 15.59 9.83 -4.07
CA ASN A 281 16.45 9.73 -2.89
C ASN A 281 17.83 10.38 -3.14
N ASN A 282 18.39 10.22 -4.34
CA ASN A 282 19.62 10.89 -4.74
C ASN A 282 19.42 12.42 -4.84
N ASN A 283 18.31 12.86 -5.42
CA ASN A 283 17.95 14.29 -5.45
C ASN A 283 17.83 14.88 -4.04
N PHE A 284 17.17 14.17 -3.12
CA PHE A 284 17.03 14.60 -1.73
C PHE A 284 18.38 14.68 -1.00
N ASN A 285 19.27 13.71 -1.21
CA ASN A 285 20.64 13.77 -0.67
C ASN A 285 21.43 14.95 -1.22
N ASN A 286 21.31 15.25 -2.51
CA ASN A 286 21.96 16.42 -3.11
C ASN A 286 21.40 17.73 -2.54
N CYS A 287 20.08 17.84 -2.36
CA CYS A 287 19.46 18.98 -1.68
C CYS A 287 19.94 19.12 -0.24
N LYS A 288 20.10 18.01 0.51
CA LYS A 288 20.66 18.05 1.86
C LYS A 288 22.09 18.61 1.86
N ILE A 289 22.98 18.07 1.02
CA ILE A 289 24.36 18.56 0.89
C ILE A 289 24.39 20.04 0.53
N ALA A 290 23.47 20.49 -0.34
CA ALA A 290 23.34 21.89 -0.70
C ALA A 290 22.88 22.78 0.47
N VAL A 291 21.92 22.33 1.29
CA VAL A 291 21.51 23.03 2.52
C VAL A 291 22.69 23.11 3.50
N ASP A 292 23.43 22.03 3.70
CA ASP A 292 24.63 22.01 4.56
C ASP A 292 25.69 23.01 4.04
N GLN A 293 25.88 23.12 2.72
CA GLN A 293 26.79 24.09 2.09
C GLN A 293 26.29 25.54 2.16
N ILE A 294 24.98 25.78 1.98
CA ILE A 294 24.35 27.09 2.14
C ILE A 294 24.49 27.56 3.59
N ASN A 295 24.23 26.69 4.56
CA ASN A 295 24.40 26.96 5.99
C ASN A 295 25.86 27.25 6.34
N CYS A 296 26.82 26.56 5.72
CA CYS A 296 28.24 26.87 5.84
C CYS A 296 28.56 28.27 5.29
N CYS A 297 28.04 28.61 4.10
CA CYS A 297 28.23 29.95 3.50
C CYS A 297 27.61 31.05 4.37
N THR A 298 26.41 30.86 4.92
CA THR A 298 25.77 31.85 5.81
C THR A 298 26.49 31.95 7.15
N SER A 299 26.97 30.84 7.73
CA SER A 299 27.81 30.87 8.94
C SER A 299 29.11 31.63 8.71
N ILE A 300 29.75 31.46 7.54
CA ILE A 300 30.93 32.24 7.13
C ILE A 300 30.58 33.74 7.00
N MET A 301 29.43 34.09 6.41
CA MET A 301 28.99 35.49 6.34
C MET A 301 28.75 36.09 7.73
N VAL A 302 28.08 35.36 8.63
CA VAL A 302 27.87 35.77 10.03
C VAL A 302 29.21 35.95 10.75
N MET A 303 30.13 35.00 10.61
CA MET A 303 31.48 35.09 11.20
C MET A 303 32.26 36.33 10.71
N PHE A 304 32.16 36.69 9.43
CA PHE A 304 32.80 37.89 8.90
C PHE A 304 32.18 39.19 9.44
N ILE A 305 30.85 39.29 9.52
CA ILE A 305 30.21 40.49 10.09
C ILE A 305 30.46 40.60 11.59
N ASP A 306 30.39 39.49 12.33
CA ASP A 306 30.75 39.43 13.75
C ASP A 306 32.19 39.86 13.97
N THR A 307 33.16 39.29 13.23
CA THR A 307 34.57 39.69 13.33
C THR A 307 34.74 41.19 13.11
N TYR A 308 34.00 41.78 12.16
CA TYR A 308 34.05 43.22 11.91
C TYR A 308 33.43 44.03 13.07
N ILE A 309 32.26 43.62 13.56
CA ILE A 309 31.58 44.23 14.72
C ILE A 309 32.44 44.17 15.98
N TYR A 310 32.94 42.98 16.35
CA TYR A 310 33.84 42.80 17.49
C TYR A 310 35.14 43.59 17.34
N SER A 311 35.68 43.73 16.12
CA SER A 311 36.86 44.57 15.88
C SER A 311 36.60 46.05 16.25
N LYS A 312 35.38 46.55 15.99
CA LYS A 312 34.97 47.90 16.36
C LYS A 312 34.65 48.02 17.85
N TYR A 313 33.97 47.03 18.44
CA TYR A 313 33.75 46.99 19.88
C TYR A 313 35.05 46.91 20.70
N LEU A 314 36.09 46.25 20.18
CA LEU A 314 37.40 46.23 20.81
C LEU A 314 38.04 47.63 20.82
N THR A 315 38.04 48.33 19.68
CA THR A 315 38.50 49.74 19.60
C THR A 315 37.68 50.65 20.53
N LEU A 316 36.36 50.44 20.59
CA LEU A 316 35.47 51.17 21.47
C LEU A 316 35.79 50.94 22.95
N ARG A 317 36.05 49.68 23.33
CA ARG A 317 36.43 49.26 24.69
C ARG A 317 37.76 49.87 25.13
N TYR A 318 38.79 49.86 24.28
CA TYR A 318 40.06 50.53 24.58
C TYR A 318 39.86 52.02 24.86
N ASN A 319 39.11 52.72 24.00
CA ASN A 319 38.81 54.14 24.19
C ASN A 319 38.01 54.44 25.48
N ILE A 320 37.23 53.50 26.02
CA ILE A 320 36.56 53.63 27.32
C ILE A 320 37.56 53.42 28.47
N ILE A 321 38.41 52.40 28.38
CA ILE A 321 39.44 52.12 29.41
C ILE A 321 40.41 53.31 29.55
N ASP A 322 40.80 53.91 28.42
CA ASP A 322 41.67 55.10 28.40
C ASP A 322 40.95 56.39 28.84
N ASN A 323 39.61 56.38 28.91
CA ASN A 323 38.80 57.53 29.33
C ASN A 323 37.56 57.12 30.14
N PRO A 324 37.70 56.91 31.46
CA PRO A 324 36.61 56.45 32.34
C PRO A 324 35.45 57.44 32.50
N SER A 325 35.50 58.64 31.89
CA SER A 325 34.32 59.52 31.82
C SER A 325 33.22 59.02 30.88
N ILE A 326 33.46 57.91 30.16
CA ILE A 326 32.52 57.29 29.19
C ILE A 326 31.72 56.14 29.85
N GLU A 327 32.01 55.81 31.11
CA GLU A 327 31.81 54.44 31.64
C GLU A 327 30.46 54.17 32.34
N ASP A 328 29.76 55.21 32.84
CA ASP A 328 28.47 55.02 33.54
C ASP A 328 27.32 54.62 32.60
N GLY A 329 26.80 53.40 32.79
CA GLY A 329 25.55 52.92 32.17
C GLY A 329 25.70 52.16 30.85
N VAL A 330 26.90 51.70 30.48
CA VAL A 330 27.11 50.86 29.28
C VAL A 330 27.20 49.38 29.67
N TYR A 331 26.17 48.59 29.34
CA TYR A 331 26.05 47.19 29.77
C TYR A 331 26.32 46.16 28.67
N PHE A 332 26.17 46.53 27.39
CA PHE A 332 26.27 45.56 26.29
C PHE A 332 27.71 45.19 25.88
N VAL A 333 28.72 46.02 26.18
CA VAL A 333 30.08 45.84 25.62
C VAL A 333 30.66 44.54 26.18
N PRO A 334 30.78 43.46 25.36
CA PRO A 334 31.07 42.15 25.92
C PRO A 334 32.45 42.14 26.57
N SER A 335 32.61 41.36 27.64
CA SER A 335 33.93 41.22 28.29
C SER A 335 34.95 40.71 27.27
N LEU A 336 36.22 41.08 27.41
CA LEU A 336 37.26 40.61 26.46
C LEU A 336 37.31 39.08 26.41
N GLU A 337 37.09 38.41 27.54
CA GLU A 337 36.94 36.96 27.65
C GLU A 337 35.69 36.45 26.91
N SER A 338 34.56 37.17 27.00
CA SER A 338 33.35 36.86 26.21
C SER A 338 33.60 37.00 24.71
N ILE A 339 34.31 38.05 24.26
CA ILE A 339 34.67 38.25 22.85
C ILE A 339 35.54 37.08 22.37
N LYS A 340 36.61 36.73 23.11
CA LYS A 340 37.49 35.59 22.82
C LYS A 340 36.75 34.25 22.81
N LYS A 341 35.81 34.04 23.73
CA LYS A 341 35.00 32.82 23.83
C LYS A 341 33.98 32.70 22.69
N VAL A 342 33.28 33.78 22.34
CA VAL A 342 32.25 33.79 21.29
C VAL A 342 32.84 33.64 19.90
N LEU A 343 34.01 34.25 19.64
CA LEU A 343 34.71 34.07 18.37
C LEU A 343 35.31 32.66 18.19
N GLY A 344 35.17 31.77 19.19
CA GLY A 344 35.27 30.32 19.02
C GLY A 344 36.67 29.77 18.80
N VAL A 345 37.69 30.61 18.71
CA VAL A 345 39.07 30.20 18.38
C VAL A 345 39.85 29.71 19.61
N ALA A 346 39.19 28.99 20.53
CA ALA A 346 39.78 28.40 21.73
C ALA A 346 40.79 27.24 21.45
N LYS A 347 41.26 27.11 20.21
CA LYS A 347 42.31 26.16 19.78
C LYS A 347 43.39 26.75 18.86
N ASN A 348 43.13 27.87 18.17
CA ASN A 348 44.14 28.58 17.35
C ASN A 348 44.24 30.02 17.86
N GLN A 349 45.08 30.26 18.87
CA GLN A 349 45.19 31.57 19.54
C GLN A 349 45.60 32.71 18.58
N ASP A 350 46.25 32.34 17.47
CA ASP A 350 46.90 33.22 16.49
C ASP A 350 46.07 34.40 15.97
N ILE A 351 44.75 34.22 15.76
CA ILE A 351 43.89 35.31 15.23
C ILE A 351 43.71 36.46 16.24
N PHE A 352 43.71 36.19 17.55
CA PHE A 352 43.56 37.26 18.56
C PHE A 352 44.89 37.84 18.99
N ASP A 353 45.96 37.04 18.97
CA ASP A 353 47.31 37.54 19.16
C ASP A 353 47.70 38.52 18.03
N LEU A 354 47.12 38.36 16.82
CA LEU A 354 47.18 39.33 15.71
C LEU A 354 46.50 40.69 15.99
N PHE A 355 45.58 40.74 16.96
CA PHE A 355 44.85 41.97 17.34
C PHE A 355 45.28 42.55 18.70
N GLU A 356 46.05 41.81 19.50
CA GLU A 356 46.55 42.23 20.82
C GLU A 356 48.07 42.47 20.87
N GLY A 357 48.86 41.94 19.93
CA GLY A 357 50.32 42.10 19.90
C GLY A 357 50.83 43.30 19.08
N GLU A 358 51.86 43.98 19.58
CA GLU A 358 52.63 45.00 18.81
C GLU A 358 53.44 44.39 17.64
N ASP A 359 53.64 43.07 17.65
CA ASP A 359 54.50 42.36 16.69
C ASP A 359 53.69 41.54 15.67
N LEU A 360 53.10 42.24 14.70
CA LEU A 360 52.22 41.71 13.63
C LEU A 360 52.91 40.70 12.66
N SER A 361 54.15 40.30 12.95
CA SER A 361 55.08 39.70 11.97
C SER A 361 55.17 38.16 12.02
N GLN A 362 54.75 37.50 13.11
CA GLN A 362 54.98 36.06 13.31
C GLN A 362 53.73 35.16 13.17
N THR A 363 52.51 35.67 13.33
CA THR A 363 51.27 34.88 13.54
C THR A 363 50.47 34.57 12.24
N LEU A 364 51.12 34.50 11.09
CA LEU A 364 50.47 34.55 9.76
C LEU A 364 50.44 33.23 8.96
N THR A 365 50.41 32.05 9.60
CA THR A 365 50.66 30.77 8.90
C THR A 365 49.46 29.84 8.66
N ASP A 366 48.36 29.92 9.42
CA ASP A 366 47.48 28.75 9.60
C ASP A 366 46.01 28.89 9.10
N ASN A 367 45.67 29.87 8.25
CA ASN A 367 44.30 29.99 7.72
C ASN A 367 44.24 30.51 6.25
N ASP A 368 43.98 29.65 5.26
CA ASP A 368 44.21 29.93 3.82
C ASP A 368 43.70 31.28 3.28
N VAL A 369 42.53 31.77 3.67
CA VAL A 369 42.02 33.08 3.19
C VAL A 369 42.80 34.24 3.83
N ILE A 370 43.08 34.14 5.13
CA ILE A 370 43.89 35.13 5.86
C ILE A 370 45.34 35.03 5.41
N ASN A 371 45.88 33.82 5.18
CA ASN A 371 47.20 33.58 4.60
C ASN A 371 47.34 34.23 3.23
N ASN A 372 46.32 34.21 2.37
CA ASN A 372 46.40 34.91 1.08
C ASN A 372 46.41 36.44 1.25
N ILE A 373 45.62 36.99 2.17
CA ILE A 373 45.63 38.43 2.51
C ILE A 373 46.95 38.83 3.18
N ALA A 374 47.50 37.95 4.01
CA ALA A 374 48.77 38.09 4.71
C ALA A 374 49.96 37.91 3.77
N ASN A 375 49.86 37.06 2.75
CA ASN A 375 50.85 36.90 1.68
C ASN A 375 50.83 38.13 0.77
N ILE A 376 49.65 38.68 0.43
CA ILE A 376 49.55 40.00 -0.20
C ILE A 376 50.20 41.06 0.71
N GLY A 377 49.93 41.03 2.02
CA GLY A 377 50.58 41.89 3.00
C GLY A 377 52.11 41.71 3.08
N LEU A 378 52.62 40.49 2.97
CA LEU A 378 54.04 40.13 3.05
C LEU A 378 54.80 40.42 1.75
N ASP A 379 54.15 40.27 0.60
CA ASP A 379 54.70 40.63 -0.70
C ASP A 379 54.72 42.15 -0.89
N ILE A 380 53.73 42.86 -0.32
CA ILE A 380 53.80 44.31 -0.11
C ILE A 380 54.90 44.65 0.93
N SER A 381 55.06 43.86 1.99
CA SER A 381 55.91 44.24 3.12
C SER A 381 57.41 44.16 2.89
N LYS A 382 57.89 43.16 2.13
CA LYS A 382 59.33 42.82 2.11
C LYS A 382 60.25 43.85 1.44
N GLN A 383 59.74 44.86 0.72
CA GLN A 383 60.57 45.96 0.17
C GLN A 383 59.94 47.36 0.19
N TYR A 384 58.61 47.51 0.22
CA TYR A 384 57.94 48.80 0.01
C TYR A 384 57.13 49.32 1.20
N TRP A 385 57.01 48.52 2.26
CA TRP A 385 56.21 48.85 3.43
C TRP A 385 57.05 49.42 4.56
N LYS A 386 56.53 50.48 5.18
CA LYS A 386 57.03 51.02 6.44
C LYS A 386 55.85 51.09 7.38
N GLN A 387 55.92 50.37 8.49
CA GLN A 387 54.81 50.25 9.46
C GLN A 387 54.45 51.60 10.10
N ASP A 388 55.44 52.51 10.20
CA ASP A 388 55.27 53.88 10.70
C ASP A 388 54.75 54.87 9.64
N ASP A 389 54.59 54.46 8.38
CA ASP A 389 54.05 55.34 7.33
C ASP A 389 52.52 55.37 7.43
N GLU A 390 51.97 56.57 7.58
CA GLU A 390 50.53 56.85 7.64
C GLU A 390 49.78 56.21 6.46
N ARG A 391 50.40 56.17 5.27
CA ARG A 391 49.81 55.54 4.07
C ARG A 391 49.69 54.02 4.23
N SER A 392 50.67 53.38 4.87
CA SER A 392 50.65 51.95 5.17
C SER A 392 49.57 51.63 6.21
N GLN A 393 49.48 52.42 7.28
CA GLN A 393 48.43 52.26 8.30
C GLN A 393 47.03 52.45 7.72
N ALA A 394 46.83 53.47 6.87
CA ALA A 394 45.59 53.69 6.13
C ALA A 394 45.23 52.50 5.22
N TYR A 395 46.21 51.87 4.55
CA TYR A 395 45.98 50.70 3.71
C TYR A 395 45.62 49.44 4.51
N LEU A 396 46.28 49.17 5.65
CA LEU A 396 45.87 48.07 6.55
C LEU A 396 44.45 48.28 7.08
N TYR A 397 44.13 49.50 7.48
CA TYR A 397 42.81 49.84 8.01
C TYR A 397 41.73 49.71 6.92
N TYR A 398 42.02 50.14 5.69
CA TYR A 398 41.21 49.90 4.50
C TYR A 398 40.99 48.39 4.25
N MET A 399 42.04 47.56 4.32
CA MET A 399 41.92 46.12 4.10
C MET A 399 41.07 45.46 5.20
N ARG A 400 41.34 45.77 6.47
CA ARG A 400 40.62 45.21 7.65
C ARG A 400 39.11 45.42 7.57
N ALA A 401 38.65 46.54 7.03
CA ALA A 401 37.25 46.90 6.95
C ALA A 401 36.56 46.48 5.63
N ASN A 402 37.28 46.38 4.50
CA ASN A 402 36.69 45.90 3.23
C ASN A 402 36.72 44.38 3.05
N VAL A 403 37.67 43.67 3.65
CA VAL A 403 37.78 42.20 3.54
C VAL A 403 36.49 41.51 4.02
N PRO A 404 35.93 41.80 5.21
CA PRO A 404 34.68 41.18 5.66
C PRO A 404 33.52 41.42 4.69
N ILE A 405 33.35 42.65 4.19
CA ILE A 405 32.29 43.03 3.24
C ILE A 405 32.43 42.25 1.93
N THR A 406 33.65 42.18 1.39
CA THR A 406 33.95 41.49 0.13
C THR A 406 33.76 39.98 0.27
N ALA A 407 34.15 39.41 1.42
CA ALA A 407 33.97 38.01 1.72
C ALA A 407 32.48 37.64 1.95
N ILE A 408 31.69 38.53 2.52
CA ILE A 408 30.23 38.39 2.63
C ILE A 408 29.60 38.35 1.23
N GLU A 409 29.89 39.32 0.36
CA GLU A 409 29.35 39.36 -1.00
C GLU A 409 29.78 38.14 -1.85
N ALA A 410 31.04 37.70 -1.72
CA ALA A 410 31.52 36.48 -2.37
C ALA A 410 30.80 35.21 -1.86
N SER A 411 30.60 35.10 -0.55
CA SER A 411 29.89 33.97 0.07
C SER A 411 28.41 33.96 -0.28
N LYS A 412 27.77 35.14 -0.38
CA LYS A 412 26.41 35.34 -0.87
C LYS A 412 26.25 34.76 -2.28
N ARG A 413 27.13 35.19 -3.19
CA ARG A 413 27.17 34.73 -4.60
C ARG A 413 27.42 33.22 -4.71
N LEU A 414 28.28 32.65 -3.87
CA LEU A 414 28.52 31.22 -3.82
C LEU A 414 27.27 30.44 -3.37
N ALA A 415 26.62 30.87 -2.28
CA ALA A 415 25.39 30.26 -1.80
C ALA A 415 24.25 30.32 -2.84
N LEU A 416 24.09 31.47 -3.51
CA LEU A 416 23.15 31.65 -4.62
C LEU A 416 23.44 30.71 -5.79
N GLN A 417 24.72 30.56 -6.19
CA GLN A 417 25.12 29.64 -7.26
C GLN A 417 24.86 28.18 -6.89
N ILE A 418 25.09 27.79 -5.63
CA ILE A 418 24.77 26.44 -5.12
C ILE A 418 23.25 26.20 -5.18
N ALA A 419 22.44 27.12 -4.67
CA ALA A 419 20.98 27.05 -4.75
C ALA A 419 20.49 26.92 -6.20
N HIS A 420 21.06 27.72 -7.12
CA HIS A 420 20.71 27.68 -8.55
C HIS A 420 21.10 26.36 -9.22
N ASN A 421 22.30 25.86 -8.98
CA ASN A 421 22.77 24.58 -9.52
C ASN A 421 21.88 23.41 -9.06
N VAL A 422 21.47 23.44 -7.79
CA VAL A 422 20.59 22.42 -7.19
C VAL A 422 19.20 22.51 -7.76
N LYS A 423 18.63 23.73 -7.89
CA LYS A 423 17.36 23.98 -8.58
C LYS A 423 17.36 23.41 -10.01
N GLN A 424 18.42 23.66 -10.79
CA GLN A 424 18.56 23.08 -12.13
C GLN A 424 18.63 21.55 -12.10
N SER A 425 19.47 20.96 -11.23
CA SER A 425 19.66 19.51 -11.11
C SER A 425 18.37 18.80 -10.68
N SER A 426 17.63 19.37 -9.71
CA SER A 426 16.35 18.83 -9.26
C SER A 426 15.26 18.97 -10.31
N ILE A 427 15.21 20.07 -11.07
CA ILE A 427 14.28 20.20 -12.22
C ILE A 427 14.57 19.13 -13.28
N GLN A 428 15.84 18.88 -13.61
CA GLN A 428 16.22 17.78 -14.52
C GLN A 428 15.79 16.42 -13.97
N SER A 429 16.01 16.14 -12.68
CA SER A 429 15.58 14.89 -12.03
C SER A 429 14.05 14.73 -12.03
N ILE A 430 13.30 15.81 -11.81
CA ILE A 430 11.83 15.85 -11.92
C ILE A 430 11.39 15.51 -13.36
N ILE A 431 11.98 16.14 -14.38
CA ILE A 431 11.64 15.89 -15.79
C ILE A 431 11.92 14.43 -16.16
N ILE A 432 13.10 13.90 -15.80
CA ILE A 432 13.46 12.50 -16.04
C ILE A 432 12.46 11.56 -15.34
N SER A 433 12.12 11.84 -14.08
CA SER A 433 11.15 11.03 -13.31
C SER A 433 9.75 11.07 -13.92
N ALA A 434 9.30 12.23 -14.41
CA ALA A 434 8.00 12.38 -15.07
C ALA A 434 7.94 11.60 -16.40
N VAL A 435 8.99 11.70 -17.23
CA VAL A 435 9.09 10.93 -18.49
C VAL A 435 9.12 9.43 -18.23
N LEU A 436 9.92 8.96 -17.25
CA LEU A 436 9.95 7.56 -16.83
C LEU A 436 8.59 7.09 -16.27
N GLY A 437 7.88 7.94 -15.52
CA GLY A 437 6.52 7.67 -15.05
C GLY A 437 5.53 7.47 -16.21
N ILE A 438 5.53 8.38 -17.19
CA ILE A 438 4.66 8.29 -18.38
C ILE A 438 4.98 7.04 -19.21
N LEU A 439 6.25 6.71 -19.43
CA LEU A 439 6.66 5.51 -20.16
C LEU A 439 6.29 4.21 -19.41
N SER A 440 6.47 4.18 -18.09
CA SER A 440 6.12 3.01 -17.25
C SER A 440 4.62 2.77 -17.12
N LEU A 441 3.78 3.78 -17.36
CA LEU A 441 2.33 3.64 -17.43
C LEU A 441 1.86 3.28 -18.84
N SER A 442 2.30 4.01 -19.86
CA SER A 442 1.84 3.85 -21.24
C SER A 442 2.16 2.47 -21.83
N ILE A 443 3.39 1.97 -21.66
CA ILE A 443 3.80 0.68 -22.25
C ILE A 443 2.97 -0.49 -21.67
N PRO A 444 2.87 -0.71 -20.35
CA PRO A 444 2.01 -1.74 -19.78
C PRO A 444 0.53 -1.58 -20.12
N VAL A 445 0.00 -0.36 -20.16
CA VAL A 445 -1.40 -0.14 -20.54
C VAL A 445 -1.65 -0.57 -21.98
N ILE A 446 -0.79 -0.17 -22.93
CA ILE A 446 -0.90 -0.57 -24.34
C ILE A 446 -0.77 -2.10 -24.49
N VAL A 447 0.25 -2.71 -23.88
CA VAL A 447 0.48 -4.16 -23.94
C VAL A 447 -0.71 -4.93 -23.37
N ASN A 448 -1.20 -4.56 -22.18
CA ASN A 448 -2.33 -5.23 -21.56
C ASN A 448 -3.64 -4.99 -22.34
N ILE A 449 -3.85 -3.83 -22.98
CA ILE A 449 -5.02 -3.59 -23.86
C ILE A 449 -4.96 -4.48 -25.10
N ILE A 450 -3.82 -4.56 -25.79
CA ILE A 450 -3.62 -5.43 -26.95
C ILE A 450 -3.85 -6.90 -26.56
N GLN A 451 -3.25 -7.32 -25.45
CA GLN A 451 -3.40 -8.66 -24.90
C GLN A 451 -4.85 -8.96 -24.49
N PHE A 452 -5.56 -7.99 -23.91
CA PHE A 452 -6.98 -8.10 -23.58
C PHE A 452 -7.83 -8.26 -24.83
N MET A 453 -7.60 -7.48 -25.89
CA MET A 453 -8.29 -7.62 -27.18
C MET A 453 -8.05 -9.00 -27.82
N ILE A 454 -6.80 -9.49 -27.84
CA ILE A 454 -6.46 -10.84 -28.32
C ILE A 454 -7.16 -11.92 -27.47
N THR A 455 -7.17 -11.74 -26.15
CA THR A 455 -7.80 -12.67 -25.21
C THR A 455 -9.32 -12.71 -25.38
N VAL A 456 -9.97 -11.56 -25.47
CA VAL A 456 -11.42 -11.43 -25.69
C VAL A 456 -11.83 -11.98 -27.05
N THR A 457 -11.08 -11.70 -28.12
CA THR A 457 -11.37 -12.26 -29.45
C THR A 457 -11.18 -13.77 -29.50
N LYS A 458 -10.12 -14.32 -28.87
CA LYS A 458 -9.91 -15.78 -28.75
C LYS A 458 -11.01 -16.45 -27.92
N LEU A 459 -11.37 -15.88 -26.76
CA LEU A 459 -12.48 -16.38 -25.92
C LEU A 459 -13.82 -16.31 -26.64
N LYS A 460 -14.11 -15.20 -27.34
CA LYS A 460 -15.33 -15.04 -28.15
C LYS A 460 -15.40 -16.09 -29.25
N LYS A 461 -14.33 -16.28 -30.04
CA LYS A 461 -14.25 -17.35 -31.06
C LYS A 461 -14.46 -18.73 -30.46
N GLY A 462 -13.80 -19.06 -29.34
CA GLY A 462 -13.94 -20.37 -28.67
C GLY A 462 -15.36 -20.62 -28.14
N ARG A 463 -15.95 -19.65 -27.42
CA ARG A 463 -17.33 -19.74 -26.94
C ARG A 463 -18.34 -19.82 -28.09
N GLN A 464 -18.15 -19.03 -29.16
CA GLN A 464 -18.97 -19.10 -30.37
C GLN A 464 -18.89 -20.48 -31.04
N GLN A 465 -17.71 -21.08 -31.17
CA GLN A 465 -17.57 -22.43 -31.75
C GLN A 465 -18.26 -23.50 -30.90
N ILE A 466 -18.12 -23.46 -29.58
CA ILE A 466 -18.79 -24.41 -28.67
C ILE A 466 -20.31 -24.22 -28.71
N PHE A 467 -20.78 -22.98 -28.63
CA PHE A 467 -22.21 -22.66 -28.68
C PHE A 467 -22.83 -23.00 -30.05
N LEU A 468 -22.10 -22.80 -31.15
CA LEU A 468 -22.54 -23.21 -32.48
C LEU A 468 -22.62 -24.74 -32.60
N LYS A 469 -21.65 -25.49 -32.07
CA LYS A 469 -21.74 -26.96 -31.98
C LYS A 469 -22.98 -27.38 -31.19
N LEU A 470 -23.22 -26.76 -30.03
CA LEU A 470 -24.40 -27.00 -29.19
C LEU A 470 -25.70 -26.79 -29.99
N VAL A 471 -25.85 -25.63 -30.62
CA VAL A 471 -27.07 -25.27 -31.37
C VAL A 471 -27.27 -26.12 -32.64
N LYS A 472 -26.19 -26.65 -33.24
CA LYS A 472 -26.25 -27.58 -34.39
C LYS A 472 -26.54 -29.04 -34.01
N THR A 473 -26.39 -29.43 -32.74
CA THR A 473 -26.71 -30.79 -32.27
C THR A 473 -28.21 -31.10 -32.46
N SER A 474 -28.53 -32.35 -32.81
CA SER A 474 -29.92 -32.75 -33.10
C SER A 474 -30.85 -32.53 -31.91
N LYS A 475 -32.05 -31.98 -32.15
CA LYS A 475 -33.11 -31.81 -31.13
C LYS A 475 -33.44 -33.12 -30.41
N TYR A 476 -33.28 -34.26 -31.08
CA TYR A 476 -33.48 -35.59 -30.49
C TYR A 476 -32.51 -35.87 -29.33
N GLU A 477 -31.25 -35.45 -29.45
CA GLU A 477 -30.26 -35.62 -28.39
C GLU A 477 -30.59 -34.78 -27.16
N TYR A 478 -31.08 -33.55 -27.36
CA TYR A 478 -31.55 -32.72 -26.25
C TYR A 478 -32.81 -33.26 -25.58
N LEU A 479 -33.73 -33.86 -26.33
CA LEU A 479 -34.87 -34.58 -25.75
C LEU A 479 -34.42 -35.80 -24.94
N LEU A 480 -33.40 -36.54 -25.41
CA LEU A 480 -32.84 -37.69 -24.69
C LEU A 480 -32.10 -37.26 -23.41
N LEU A 481 -31.29 -36.20 -23.49
CA LEU A 481 -30.60 -35.60 -22.34
C LEU A 481 -31.59 -35.09 -21.29
N LYS A 482 -32.59 -34.31 -21.72
CA LYS A 482 -33.66 -33.81 -20.84
C LYS A 482 -34.44 -34.96 -20.21
N LYS A 483 -34.91 -35.92 -21.01
CA LYS A 483 -35.65 -37.09 -20.51
C LYS A 483 -34.83 -37.84 -19.46
N ARG A 484 -33.52 -38.03 -19.69
CA ARG A 484 -32.64 -38.67 -18.71
C ARG A 484 -32.52 -37.87 -17.41
N LEU A 485 -32.40 -36.53 -17.47
CA LEU A 485 -32.41 -35.68 -16.28
C LEU A 485 -33.74 -35.79 -15.50
N ASP A 486 -34.86 -35.74 -16.23
CA ASP A 486 -36.23 -35.80 -15.69
C ASP A 486 -36.59 -37.20 -15.14
N ASP A 487 -36.07 -38.28 -15.73
CA ASP A 487 -36.31 -39.67 -15.26
C ASP A 487 -35.52 -39.97 -13.97
N ILE A 488 -34.33 -39.40 -13.78
CA ILE A 488 -33.55 -39.51 -12.53
C ILE A 488 -34.31 -38.93 -11.32
N ASP A 489 -35.12 -37.89 -11.53
CA ASP A 489 -35.94 -37.29 -10.46
C ASP A 489 -37.15 -38.16 -10.06
N LYS A 490 -37.50 -39.18 -10.87
CA LYS A 490 -38.53 -40.17 -10.54
C LYS A 490 -37.95 -41.31 -9.70
N ASP A 491 -36.83 -41.88 -10.14
CA ASP A 491 -36.18 -43.02 -9.47
C ASP A 491 -35.72 -42.66 -8.03
N SER A 492 -35.36 -41.40 -7.78
CA SER A 492 -35.03 -40.90 -6.44
C SER A 492 -36.27 -40.74 -5.53
N GLY A 493 -37.41 -40.32 -6.08
CA GLY A 493 -38.66 -40.14 -5.33
C GLY A 493 -39.22 -41.43 -4.73
N ASP A 494 -39.14 -42.54 -5.46
CA ASP A 494 -39.69 -43.83 -5.02
C ASP A 494 -38.83 -44.52 -3.94
N THR A 495 -37.55 -44.14 -3.81
CA THR A 495 -36.61 -44.76 -2.85
C THR A 495 -36.57 -44.05 -1.49
N GLU A 496 -36.83 -42.73 -1.44
CA GLU A 496 -36.76 -41.93 -0.19
C GLU A 496 -38.12 -41.68 0.49
N ALA A 497 -39.23 -42.20 -0.04
CA ALA A 497 -40.59 -41.95 0.45
C ALA A 497 -40.92 -42.41 1.89
N GLN A 498 -39.93 -42.91 2.67
CA GLN A 498 -40.08 -43.25 4.09
C GLN A 498 -39.37 -42.31 5.08
N SER A 499 -38.67 -41.25 4.64
CA SER A 499 -38.10 -40.27 5.59
C SER A 499 -38.09 -38.83 5.10
N ILE A 500 -38.69 -37.95 5.93
CA ILE A 500 -38.72 -36.48 5.83
C ILE A 500 -39.73 -35.90 4.82
N GLN A 501 -40.99 -35.81 5.24
CA GLN A 501 -41.89 -34.78 4.73
C GLN A 501 -41.49 -33.41 5.31
N LEU A 502 -41.03 -32.50 4.45
CA LEU A 502 -40.98 -31.07 4.73
C LEU A 502 -41.37 -30.31 3.46
N SER A 503 -42.57 -29.73 3.47
CA SER A 503 -43.21 -29.08 2.33
C SER A 503 -42.49 -27.79 1.91
N GLY A 504 -42.21 -27.61 0.62
CA GLY A 504 -41.72 -26.31 0.12
C GLY A 504 -41.08 -26.22 -1.26
N LYS A 505 -41.12 -27.25 -2.13
CA LYS A 505 -40.37 -27.22 -3.41
C LYS A 505 -40.91 -26.23 -4.48
N ASP A 506 -42.19 -25.87 -4.47
CA ASP A 506 -42.79 -25.12 -5.60
C ASP A 506 -42.59 -23.60 -5.56
N ASN A 507 -42.26 -23.01 -4.41
CA ASN A 507 -42.14 -21.55 -4.27
C ASN A 507 -40.75 -20.98 -4.62
N ALA A 508 -39.70 -21.81 -4.72
CA ALA A 508 -38.33 -21.31 -4.89
C ALA A 508 -38.08 -20.63 -6.26
N LEU A 509 -38.75 -21.10 -7.33
CA LEU A 509 -38.55 -20.61 -8.70
C LEU A 509 -39.25 -19.27 -8.98
N GLN A 510 -40.34 -18.94 -8.28
CA GLN A 510 -41.05 -17.65 -8.48
C GLN A 510 -40.40 -16.48 -7.73
N VAL A 511 -39.61 -16.75 -6.68
CA VAL A 511 -39.02 -15.69 -5.84
C VAL A 511 -37.89 -14.94 -6.55
N GLU A 512 -37.01 -15.61 -7.32
CA GLU A 512 -35.97 -14.90 -8.10
C GLU A 512 -36.55 -14.00 -9.20
N GLU A 513 -37.61 -14.43 -9.89
CA GLU A 513 -38.20 -13.65 -10.99
C GLU A 513 -38.96 -12.42 -10.48
N ASN A 514 -39.51 -12.48 -9.26
CA ASN A 514 -40.15 -11.35 -8.59
C ASN A 514 -39.13 -10.34 -8.01
N ILE A 515 -38.00 -10.80 -7.46
CA ILE A 515 -36.94 -9.90 -6.97
C ILE A 515 -36.36 -9.05 -8.11
N ASN A 516 -36.13 -9.64 -9.29
CA ASN A 516 -35.61 -8.90 -10.45
C ASN A 516 -36.63 -7.95 -11.10
N LYS A 517 -37.95 -8.19 -10.94
CA LYS A 517 -38.99 -7.23 -11.34
C LYS A 517 -39.13 -6.07 -10.35
N GLY A 518 -38.87 -6.30 -9.06
CA GLY A 518 -38.92 -5.26 -8.02
C GLY A 518 -37.88 -4.14 -8.16
N ILE A 519 -36.72 -4.43 -8.77
CA ILE A 519 -35.61 -3.46 -8.87
C ILE A 519 -35.76 -2.50 -10.07
N LYS A 520 -36.54 -2.85 -11.10
CA LYS A 520 -36.76 -1.97 -12.27
C LYS A 520 -37.88 -0.94 -12.11
N ASN A 521 -38.81 -1.13 -11.17
CA ASN A 521 -39.96 -0.23 -10.99
C ASN A 521 -39.77 0.83 -9.87
N LYS A 522 -38.53 1.08 -9.44
CA LYS A 522 -38.24 2.03 -8.35
C LYS A 522 -37.14 3.05 -8.68
N LYS A 523 -37.05 3.44 -9.96
CA LYS A 523 -36.11 4.45 -10.44
C LYS A 523 -36.73 5.57 -11.30
N ASP A 524 -38.01 5.43 -11.66
CA ASP A 524 -38.75 6.41 -12.46
C ASP A 524 -39.97 6.90 -11.65
N LYS A 525 -39.70 7.71 -10.61
CA LYS A 525 -40.61 8.59 -9.85
C LYS A 525 -39.89 9.01 -8.58
N ASP A 526 -39.38 10.25 -8.57
CA ASP A 526 -39.22 11.18 -7.44
C ASP A 526 -38.42 12.38 -7.98
N ASP A 527 -39.02 13.08 -8.95
CA ASP A 527 -38.63 14.40 -9.46
C ASP A 527 -39.92 15.26 -9.50
N GLU A 528 -39.79 16.58 -9.32
CA GLU A 528 -40.87 17.59 -9.29
C GLU A 528 -41.79 17.58 -8.04
N ASP A 529 -41.37 18.27 -6.97
CA ASP A 529 -42.02 19.50 -6.46
C ASP A 529 -41.54 19.87 -5.04
N PHE A 530 -40.62 20.84 -4.90
CA PHE A 530 -40.63 21.80 -3.79
C PHE A 530 -39.75 23.02 -4.10
N ASP A 531 -40.36 24.08 -4.61
CA ASP A 531 -39.75 25.39 -4.82
C ASP A 531 -40.09 26.35 -3.68
N SER A 532 -39.22 27.36 -3.49
CA SER A 532 -39.38 28.54 -2.62
C SER A 532 -39.46 28.34 -1.09
N LEU A 533 -38.44 28.84 -0.40
CA LEU A 533 -38.54 30.13 0.30
C LEU A 533 -37.13 30.68 0.59
N ASP A 534 -36.88 31.89 0.12
CA ASP A 534 -35.77 32.74 0.60
C ASP A 534 -36.08 33.22 2.02
N ASP A 535 -35.07 33.37 2.87
CA ASP A 535 -34.71 34.67 3.47
C ASP A 535 -33.60 34.56 4.55
N GLU A 536 -32.94 35.70 4.71
CA GLU A 536 -31.70 36.12 5.38
C GLU A 536 -31.44 35.75 6.88
N ASP A 537 -30.18 36.06 7.26
CA ASP A 537 -29.66 36.50 8.56
C ASP A 537 -29.22 35.53 9.70
N ASP A 538 -27.90 35.54 9.91
CA ASP A 538 -27.16 35.62 11.18
C ASP A 538 -27.91 35.43 12.52
N LYS A 539 -27.44 34.44 13.32
CA LYS A 539 -26.82 34.69 14.65
C LYS A 539 -26.26 33.45 15.36
N ASP A 540 -25.13 33.70 16.02
CA ASP A 540 -24.66 33.19 17.31
C ASP A 540 -25.35 31.96 17.95
N GLN A 541 -24.56 30.93 18.24
CA GLN A 541 -24.62 30.31 19.57
C GLN A 541 -23.30 29.64 19.98
N GLU A 542 -22.80 30.06 21.15
CA GLU A 542 -21.76 29.36 21.91
C GLU A 542 -22.35 28.18 22.71
N GLU A 543 -21.46 27.46 23.38
CA GLU A 543 -21.64 26.66 24.60
C GLU A 543 -21.87 25.14 24.50
N GLN A 544 -20.78 24.45 24.90
CA GLN A 544 -20.71 23.32 25.83
C GLN A 544 -21.35 21.98 25.46
N GLU A 545 -20.47 21.02 25.11
CA GLU A 545 -20.53 19.69 25.71
C GLU A 545 -19.18 19.34 26.37
N ASN A 546 -19.23 18.56 27.44
CA ASN A 546 -18.15 18.44 28.42
C ASN A 546 -18.20 17.06 29.10
N LYS A 547 -17.03 16.40 29.28
CA LYS A 547 -16.84 15.05 29.87
C LYS A 547 -17.26 13.90 28.92
N GLU A 548 -16.71 12.68 29.01
CA GLU A 548 -15.91 12.05 30.07
C GLU A 548 -14.64 11.38 29.52
N ASP A 549 -13.54 11.44 30.27
CA ASP A 549 -12.36 10.60 30.04
C ASP A 549 -11.86 10.07 31.40
N GLN A 550 -11.98 8.76 31.64
CA GLN A 550 -11.42 8.09 32.82
C GLN A 550 -11.00 6.64 32.56
N ASN A 551 -9.73 6.38 32.88
CA ASN A 551 -9.19 5.15 33.46
C ASN A 551 -9.33 3.82 32.70
N GLN A 552 -8.19 3.31 32.21
CA GLN A 552 -7.65 2.07 32.82
C GLN A 552 -6.12 1.91 32.70
N THR A 553 -5.49 2.03 33.87
CA THR A 553 -4.24 1.39 34.32
C THR A 553 -3.69 0.21 33.52
N THR A 554 -2.37 0.18 33.31
CA THR A 554 -1.59 -1.07 33.42
C THR A 554 -0.30 -0.80 34.20
N ILE A 555 0.03 -1.72 35.10
CA ILE A 555 1.10 -1.62 36.11
C ILE A 555 2.42 -2.13 35.51
N GLY A 556 3.53 -1.45 35.82
CA GLY A 556 4.88 -1.93 35.47
C GLY A 556 5.48 -2.86 36.53
N MET A 557 6.41 -3.71 36.13
CA MET A 557 7.42 -4.28 37.03
C MET A 557 8.71 -4.60 36.26
N ASN A 558 9.84 -4.48 36.96
CA ASN A 558 11.18 -4.49 36.39
C ASN A 558 11.80 -5.90 36.25
N GLU A 559 12.99 -5.90 35.64
CA GLU A 559 14.23 -6.52 36.16
C GLU A 559 14.83 -7.81 35.54
N LEU A 560 16.09 -7.62 35.08
CA LEU A 560 17.30 -8.43 35.30
C LEU A 560 17.66 -9.66 34.41
N GLY A 561 18.97 -9.76 34.11
CA GLY A 561 19.70 -10.95 33.64
C GLY A 561 20.00 -10.96 32.13
N SER A 562 21.25 -10.78 31.64
CA SER A 562 22.41 -11.70 31.75
C SER A 562 22.06 -13.15 31.34
N GLY A 563 22.75 -13.83 30.42
CA GLY A 563 24.05 -13.61 29.79
C GLY A 563 24.76 -14.98 29.65
N LEU A 564 25.62 -15.15 28.64
CA LEU A 564 26.49 -16.34 28.39
C LEU A 564 25.81 -17.70 28.10
N TYR A 565 26.02 -18.27 26.91
CA TYR A 565 27.10 -19.26 26.73
C TYR A 565 27.28 -19.66 25.25
N SER A 566 28.54 -19.79 24.82
CA SER A 566 28.97 -20.45 23.58
C SER A 566 29.68 -21.75 23.97
N GLY A 567 29.47 -22.85 23.26
CA GLY A 567 30.09 -24.14 23.63
C GLY A 567 29.87 -25.30 22.67
N LEU A 568 30.89 -25.54 21.84
CA LEU A 568 31.39 -26.87 21.39
C LEU A 568 30.39 -27.95 20.92
N ILE A 569 30.48 -28.28 19.62
CA ILE A 569 30.20 -29.63 19.11
C ILE A 569 31.50 -30.22 18.57
N GLY A 570 31.92 -31.38 19.09
CA GLY A 570 33.13 -32.07 18.67
C GLY A 570 33.09 -33.57 18.99
N ASN A 571 32.85 -34.37 17.94
CA ASN A 571 33.23 -35.78 17.76
C ASN A 571 32.95 -36.82 18.86
N THR A 572 32.14 -37.84 18.52
CA THR A 572 32.57 -39.26 18.66
C THR A 572 31.78 -40.15 17.69
N ASN A 573 32.33 -41.32 17.39
CA ASN A 573 32.02 -42.09 16.17
C ASN A 573 31.74 -43.58 16.48
N MET A 574 31.19 -44.28 15.47
CA MET A 574 31.03 -45.73 15.32
C MET A 574 29.87 -46.46 16.03
N ASN A 575 28.99 -47.03 15.21
CA ASN A 575 28.86 -48.49 14.99
C ASN A 575 27.41 -49.02 14.97
N MET A 576 26.78 -49.06 13.78
CA MET A 576 26.06 -50.26 13.35
C MET A 576 25.85 -50.26 11.84
N ASN A 577 26.39 -51.27 11.15
CA ASN A 577 26.34 -51.37 9.69
C ASN A 577 26.10 -52.83 9.25
N MET A 578 24.83 -53.22 9.04
CA MET A 578 24.46 -54.42 8.25
C MET A 578 22.95 -54.52 7.92
N MET A 579 22.31 -53.43 7.45
CA MET A 579 20.92 -53.51 6.95
C MET A 579 20.57 -52.54 5.80
N SER A 580 21.57 -51.88 5.20
CA SER A 580 21.34 -50.79 4.22
C SER A 580 21.43 -51.23 2.74
N GLU A 581 22.11 -52.33 2.43
CA GLU A 581 22.38 -52.70 1.02
C GLU A 581 21.17 -53.29 0.28
N MET A 582 20.26 -53.99 0.97
CA MET A 582 19.11 -54.62 0.30
C MET A 582 18.06 -53.61 -0.21
N ASN A 583 18.06 -52.38 0.32
CA ASN A 583 17.10 -51.35 -0.05
C ASN A 583 17.62 -50.46 -1.21
N LYS A 584 18.95 -50.31 -1.35
CA LYS A 584 19.56 -49.52 -2.45
C LYS A 584 19.32 -50.14 -3.83
N THR A 585 19.38 -51.47 -3.95
CA THR A 585 19.17 -52.16 -5.23
C THR A 585 17.74 -51.98 -5.74
N GLN A 586 16.74 -52.03 -4.84
CA GLN A 586 15.34 -51.82 -5.19
C GLN A 586 15.06 -50.36 -5.57
N GLN A 587 15.71 -49.40 -4.90
CA GLN A 587 15.60 -47.97 -5.21
C GLN A 587 16.30 -47.62 -6.54
N GLN A 588 17.46 -48.24 -6.85
CA GLN A 588 18.12 -48.12 -8.15
C GLN A 588 17.26 -48.69 -9.29
N GLN A 589 16.67 -49.88 -9.13
CA GLN A 589 15.79 -50.46 -10.15
C GLN A 589 14.55 -49.59 -10.41
N MET A 590 13.95 -49.01 -9.37
CA MET A 590 12.81 -48.10 -9.51
C MET A 590 13.19 -46.81 -10.25
N MET A 591 14.35 -46.23 -9.94
CA MET A 591 14.87 -45.04 -10.63
C MET A 591 15.20 -45.34 -12.10
N GLN A 592 15.75 -46.51 -12.40
CA GLN A 592 16.05 -46.95 -13.77
C GLN A 592 14.75 -47.14 -14.59
N LEU A 593 13.70 -47.68 -13.98
CA LEU A 593 12.39 -47.83 -14.61
C LEU A 593 11.72 -46.47 -14.89
N GLN A 594 11.81 -45.51 -13.96
CA GLN A 594 11.33 -44.14 -14.18
C GLN A 594 12.10 -43.43 -15.29
N MET A 595 13.43 -43.58 -15.36
CA MET A 595 14.23 -43.00 -16.45
C MET A 595 13.85 -43.61 -17.80
N MET A 596 13.63 -44.93 -17.86
CA MET A 596 13.20 -45.61 -19.09
C MET A 596 11.81 -45.13 -19.55
N GLN A 597 10.85 -44.96 -18.63
CA GLN A 597 9.53 -44.39 -18.97
C GLN A 597 9.63 -42.93 -19.45
N LEU A 598 10.47 -42.11 -18.81
CA LEU A 598 10.69 -40.72 -19.23
C LEU A 598 11.32 -40.66 -20.62
N GLN A 599 12.33 -41.50 -20.90
CA GLN A 599 13.00 -41.56 -22.18
C GLN A 599 12.06 -42.03 -23.31
N MET A 600 11.20 -43.02 -23.04
CA MET A 600 10.16 -43.45 -23.99
C MET A 600 9.16 -42.34 -24.30
N LYS A 601 8.79 -41.53 -23.29
CA LYS A 601 7.85 -40.41 -23.44
C LYS A 601 8.47 -39.23 -24.20
N ILE A 602 9.77 -38.95 -23.98
CA ILE A 602 10.54 -37.98 -24.77
C ILE A 602 10.63 -38.44 -26.22
N GLN A 603 10.88 -39.72 -26.47
CA GLN A 603 10.97 -40.26 -27.83
C GLN A 603 9.62 -40.18 -28.57
N GLN A 604 8.50 -40.54 -27.94
CA GLN A 604 7.16 -40.32 -28.51
C GLN A 604 6.87 -38.84 -28.79
N GLN A 605 7.32 -37.94 -27.92
CA GLN A 605 7.11 -36.50 -28.10
C GLN A 605 7.99 -35.94 -29.24
N GLN A 606 9.20 -36.47 -29.44
CA GLN A 606 10.04 -36.16 -30.59
C GLN A 606 9.48 -36.72 -31.90
N GLU A 607 8.94 -37.94 -31.91
CA GLU A 607 8.26 -38.51 -33.09
C GLU A 607 7.03 -37.67 -33.47
N GLN A 608 6.20 -37.25 -32.50
CA GLN A 608 5.06 -36.36 -32.75
C GLN A 608 5.49 -34.97 -33.26
N GLN A 609 6.61 -34.42 -32.77
CA GLN A 609 7.15 -33.15 -33.28
C GLN A 609 7.73 -33.29 -34.68
N GLN A 610 8.43 -34.38 -34.99
CA GLN A 610 8.94 -34.65 -36.34
C GLN A 610 7.78 -34.88 -37.33
N GLN A 611 6.71 -35.54 -36.90
CA GLN A 611 5.52 -35.74 -37.74
C GLN A 611 4.78 -34.41 -38.00
N GLN A 612 4.63 -33.54 -37.00
CA GLN A 612 4.11 -32.19 -37.19
C GLN A 612 5.04 -31.30 -38.05
N GLN A 613 6.36 -31.47 -37.96
CA GLN A 613 7.31 -30.76 -38.81
C GLN A 613 7.26 -31.26 -40.26
N GLN A 614 7.09 -32.56 -40.50
CA GLN A 614 6.87 -33.08 -41.85
C GLN A 614 5.52 -32.65 -42.44
N ASP A 615 4.45 -32.64 -41.64
CA ASP A 615 3.15 -32.14 -42.08
C ASP A 615 3.21 -30.63 -42.39
N ASN A 616 3.96 -29.84 -41.61
CA ASN A 616 4.17 -28.41 -41.92
C ASN A 616 5.10 -28.19 -43.13
N GLU A 617 6.24 -28.89 -43.25
CA GLU A 617 7.12 -28.77 -44.41
C GLU A 617 6.44 -29.21 -45.73
N ASN A 618 5.48 -30.13 -45.67
CA ASN A 618 4.70 -30.52 -46.85
C ASN A 618 3.64 -29.46 -47.19
N ASN A 619 3.04 -28.79 -46.20
CA ASN A 619 2.13 -27.67 -46.45
C ASN A 619 2.87 -26.43 -46.96
N GLU A 620 4.03 -26.07 -46.38
CA GLU A 620 4.85 -24.95 -46.87
C GLU A 620 5.36 -25.20 -48.30
N LYS A 621 5.69 -26.45 -48.68
CA LYS A 621 6.03 -26.80 -50.08
C LYS A 621 4.83 -26.78 -51.03
N GLU A 622 3.60 -26.95 -50.56
CA GLU A 622 2.39 -26.75 -51.38
C GLU A 622 2.01 -25.26 -51.50
N GLU A 623 2.43 -24.39 -50.56
CA GLU A 623 2.22 -22.93 -50.64
C GLU A 623 3.34 -22.23 -51.46
N ASP A 624 4.61 -22.65 -51.33
CA ASP A 624 5.74 -22.09 -52.11
C ASP A 624 5.64 -22.39 -53.63
N GLU A 625 5.03 -23.50 -54.05
CA GLU A 625 4.77 -23.80 -55.47
C GLU A 625 3.64 -22.92 -56.09
N GLU A 626 2.85 -22.18 -55.29
CA GLU A 626 1.85 -21.21 -55.81
C GLU A 626 2.35 -19.75 -55.86
N GLU A 627 3.47 -19.38 -55.22
CA GLU A 627 3.95 -17.98 -55.17
C GLU A 627 5.13 -17.64 -56.14
N GLU A 628 5.86 -18.61 -56.72
CA GLU A 628 7.01 -18.32 -57.62
C GLU A 628 6.63 -17.92 -59.09
N TYR A 629 5.54 -17.15 -59.30
CA TYR A 629 5.14 -16.61 -60.62
C TYR A 629 4.32 -15.29 -60.60
N ASP A 630 4.78 -14.20 -59.98
CA ASP A 630 4.27 -12.84 -60.31
C ASP A 630 5.26 -11.67 -60.02
N GLU A 631 6.58 -11.85 -60.20
CA GLU A 631 7.56 -10.74 -60.33
C GLU A 631 8.27 -10.72 -61.69
N SER A 632 7.56 -10.28 -62.74
CA SER A 632 8.20 -9.52 -63.84
C SER A 632 7.17 -8.72 -64.64
N ASP A 633 7.50 -7.44 -64.83
CA ASP A 633 7.07 -6.53 -65.89
C ASP A 633 5.63 -5.96 -65.87
N GLU A 634 5.63 -4.63 -65.72
CA GLU A 634 4.56 -3.72 -66.11
C GLU A 634 4.27 -3.85 -67.61
N GLU A 635 3.04 -4.19 -67.99
CA GLU A 635 2.21 -3.48 -68.99
C GLU A 635 0.90 -4.24 -69.29
N ASP A 636 -0.07 -3.53 -69.87
CA ASP A 636 -1.31 -4.04 -70.50
C ASP A 636 -2.40 -4.68 -69.59
N SER A 637 -3.15 -3.82 -68.90
CA SER A 637 -4.16 -4.19 -67.88
C SER A 637 -5.50 -4.75 -68.40
N ASP A 638 -5.76 -4.78 -69.72
CA ASP A 638 -7.08 -5.15 -70.26
C ASP A 638 -7.26 -6.66 -70.59
N THR A 639 -6.18 -7.44 -70.53
CA THR A 639 -6.20 -8.85 -71.00
C THR A 639 -6.45 -9.88 -69.87
N LYS A 640 -5.98 -9.64 -68.62
CA LYS A 640 -6.22 -10.56 -67.48
C LYS A 640 -7.73 -10.63 -67.09
N ARG A 641 -8.55 -9.59 -67.34
CA ARG A 641 -9.99 -9.55 -66.95
C ARG A 641 -10.87 -10.54 -67.73
N LYS A 642 -10.60 -10.78 -69.02
CA LYS A 642 -11.36 -11.73 -69.88
C LYS A 642 -11.05 -13.21 -69.61
N LYS A 643 -9.92 -13.54 -68.95
CA LYS A 643 -9.52 -14.92 -68.64
C LYS A 643 -10.17 -15.45 -67.34
N LYS A 644 -10.38 -14.60 -66.33
CA LYS A 644 -11.08 -14.97 -65.08
C LYS A 644 -12.58 -15.23 -65.29
N GLU A 645 -13.24 -14.51 -66.21
CA GLU A 645 -14.63 -14.83 -66.60
C GLU A 645 -14.79 -16.16 -67.35
N LYS A 646 -13.86 -16.52 -68.26
CA LYS A 646 -13.94 -17.81 -68.97
C LYS A 646 -13.74 -19.02 -68.05
N LYS A 647 -12.83 -18.97 -67.07
CA LYS A 647 -12.70 -20.04 -66.05
C LYS A 647 -13.93 -20.14 -65.14
N LYS A 648 -14.62 -19.03 -64.85
CA LYS A 648 -15.87 -19.06 -64.05
C LYS A 648 -17.03 -19.70 -64.82
N LYS A 649 -17.22 -19.35 -66.10
CA LYS A 649 -18.25 -19.96 -66.97
C LYS A 649 -18.02 -21.46 -67.23
N GLN A 650 -16.77 -21.92 -67.40
CA GLN A 650 -16.50 -23.35 -67.57
C GLN A 650 -16.66 -24.20 -66.29
N LYS A 651 -16.57 -23.63 -65.08
CA LYS A 651 -16.94 -24.34 -63.84
C LYS A 651 -18.46 -24.41 -63.62
N GLU A 652 -19.23 -23.43 -64.11
CA GLU A 652 -20.70 -23.45 -64.02
C GLU A 652 -21.36 -24.39 -65.04
N GLU A 653 -20.77 -24.62 -66.22
CA GLU A 653 -21.32 -25.56 -67.21
C GLU A 653 -21.06 -27.04 -66.87
N LYS A 654 -19.99 -27.37 -66.15
CA LYS A 654 -19.69 -28.78 -65.78
C LYS A 654 -20.55 -29.35 -64.65
N ASN A 655 -21.21 -28.51 -63.84
CA ASN A 655 -22.13 -28.96 -62.79
C ASN A 655 -23.59 -29.08 -63.26
N LYS A 656 -23.89 -28.83 -64.54
CA LYS A 656 -25.26 -28.76 -65.07
C LYS A 656 -25.75 -30.01 -65.81
N SER A 657 -24.94 -31.06 -65.92
CA SER A 657 -25.24 -32.27 -66.70
C SER A 657 -25.43 -33.56 -65.86
N THR A 658 -25.54 -33.44 -64.53
CA THR A 658 -25.77 -34.60 -63.63
C THR A 658 -26.93 -34.35 -62.64
N GLU A 659 -27.97 -33.66 -63.10
CA GLU A 659 -29.27 -33.54 -62.41
C GLU A 659 -30.40 -33.97 -63.34
N SER A 660 -30.61 -35.28 -63.46
CA SER A 660 -31.83 -35.87 -63.99
C SER A 660 -32.09 -37.17 -63.24
N LYS A 661 -33.24 -37.24 -62.55
CA LYS A 661 -33.64 -38.25 -61.53
C LYS A 661 -33.01 -38.08 -60.13
N GLY A 662 -33.52 -37.07 -59.42
CA GLY A 662 -33.26 -36.84 -57.98
C GLY A 662 -34.05 -35.66 -57.40
N GLY A 663 -35.21 -35.33 -57.99
CA GLY A 663 -35.89 -34.03 -57.85
C GLY A 663 -36.75 -33.83 -56.59
N LYS A 664 -36.37 -34.40 -55.44
CA LYS A 664 -37.00 -34.09 -54.14
C LYS A 664 -35.98 -33.94 -52.99
N GLU A 665 -34.98 -34.82 -52.91
CA GLU A 665 -33.95 -34.74 -51.85
C GLU A 665 -33.02 -33.52 -51.96
N LYS A 666 -32.90 -32.88 -53.14
CA LYS A 666 -32.07 -31.69 -53.31
C LYS A 666 -32.73 -30.38 -52.84
N GLU A 667 -34.06 -30.33 -52.80
CA GLU A 667 -34.78 -29.14 -52.29
C GLU A 667 -34.72 -29.11 -50.76
N GLU A 668 -34.98 -30.25 -50.10
CA GLU A 668 -34.88 -30.39 -48.63
C GLU A 668 -33.46 -30.08 -48.13
N ASN A 669 -32.42 -30.62 -48.79
CA ASN A 669 -31.02 -30.31 -48.45
C ASN A 669 -30.70 -28.82 -48.58
N LYS A 670 -31.23 -28.13 -49.60
CA LYS A 670 -30.98 -26.70 -49.80
C LYS A 670 -31.66 -25.85 -48.72
N GLU A 671 -32.91 -26.17 -48.38
CA GLU A 671 -33.64 -25.49 -47.30
C GLU A 671 -32.96 -25.70 -45.95
N GLN A 672 -32.40 -26.89 -45.69
CA GLN A 672 -31.64 -27.19 -44.48
C GLN A 672 -30.32 -26.39 -44.41
N ILE A 673 -29.59 -26.28 -45.52
CA ILE A 673 -28.37 -25.46 -45.61
C ILE A 673 -28.65 -23.97 -45.37
N ASP A 674 -29.74 -23.43 -45.92
CA ASP A 674 -30.08 -22.03 -45.75
C ASP A 674 -30.61 -21.73 -44.32
N LYS A 675 -31.31 -22.68 -43.69
CA LYS A 675 -31.64 -22.62 -42.25
C LYS A 675 -30.38 -22.64 -41.37
N GLU A 676 -29.39 -23.48 -41.68
CA GLU A 676 -28.11 -23.49 -40.93
C GLU A 676 -27.36 -22.16 -41.06
N LYS A 677 -27.35 -21.53 -42.25
CA LYS A 677 -26.70 -20.23 -42.47
C LYS A 677 -27.37 -19.12 -41.65
N ASP A 678 -28.70 -19.06 -41.63
CA ASP A 678 -29.43 -18.09 -40.80
C ASP A 678 -29.14 -18.32 -39.31
N LEU A 679 -29.10 -19.58 -38.86
CA LEU A 679 -28.70 -19.94 -37.48
C LEU A 679 -27.28 -19.44 -37.16
N THR A 680 -26.29 -19.67 -38.04
CA THR A 680 -24.93 -19.14 -37.84
C THR A 680 -24.90 -17.62 -37.76
N ASN A 681 -25.67 -16.92 -38.60
CA ASN A 681 -25.72 -15.46 -38.59
C ASN A 681 -26.34 -14.92 -37.30
N ARG A 682 -27.43 -15.51 -36.82
CA ARG A 682 -28.05 -15.16 -35.52
C ARG A 682 -27.10 -15.41 -34.34
N VAL A 683 -26.39 -16.55 -34.35
CA VAL A 683 -25.34 -16.87 -33.35
C VAL A 683 -24.20 -15.83 -33.40
N LEU A 684 -23.76 -15.41 -34.59
CA LEU A 684 -22.71 -14.39 -34.73
C LEU A 684 -23.13 -12.99 -34.25
N GLN A 685 -24.42 -12.66 -34.33
CA GLN A 685 -24.98 -11.38 -33.86
C GLN A 685 -25.03 -11.24 -32.33
N ILE A 686 -24.97 -12.34 -31.57
CA ILE A 686 -24.93 -12.27 -30.10
C ILE A 686 -23.63 -11.57 -29.67
N SER A 687 -23.77 -10.41 -29.03
CA SER A 687 -22.62 -9.63 -28.56
C SER A 687 -22.11 -10.08 -27.19
N SER A 688 -22.99 -10.64 -26.36
CA SER A 688 -22.84 -10.83 -24.91
C SER A 688 -22.21 -12.16 -24.45
N TYR A 689 -21.36 -12.80 -25.27
CA TYR A 689 -20.73 -14.10 -24.95
C TYR A 689 -19.87 -14.16 -23.68
N ILE A 690 -19.53 -13.02 -23.07
CA ILE A 690 -18.67 -12.92 -21.89
C ILE A 690 -19.45 -12.15 -20.80
N PRO A 691 -19.60 -12.70 -19.58
CA PRO A 691 -20.34 -12.03 -18.50
C PRO A 691 -19.79 -10.63 -18.19
N ILE A 692 -20.69 -9.66 -17.99
CA ILE A 692 -20.34 -8.26 -17.68
C ILE A 692 -19.41 -8.16 -16.45
N SER A 693 -19.57 -9.05 -15.48
CA SER A 693 -18.71 -9.13 -14.28
C SER A 693 -17.23 -9.41 -14.58
N PHE A 694 -16.90 -10.04 -15.72
CA PHE A 694 -15.52 -10.22 -16.18
C PHE A 694 -14.91 -8.89 -16.62
N TYR A 695 -15.64 -8.13 -17.45
CA TYR A 695 -15.23 -6.80 -17.89
C TYR A 695 -15.05 -5.83 -16.71
N ILE A 696 -15.99 -5.82 -15.76
CA ILE A 696 -15.90 -4.97 -14.55
C ILE A 696 -14.65 -5.31 -13.73
N ARG A 697 -14.38 -6.59 -13.46
CA ARG A 697 -13.19 -7.01 -12.68
C ARG A 697 -11.89 -6.61 -13.36
N ILE A 698 -11.83 -6.77 -14.68
CA ILE A 698 -10.66 -6.38 -15.48
C ILE A 698 -10.49 -4.86 -15.48
N PHE A 699 -11.57 -4.10 -15.70
CA PHE A 699 -11.56 -2.64 -15.66
C PHE A 699 -11.07 -2.09 -14.30
N ILE A 700 -11.57 -2.65 -13.19
CA ILE A 700 -11.10 -2.30 -11.84
C ILE A 700 -9.59 -2.62 -11.68
N GLY A 701 -9.14 -3.78 -12.17
CA GLY A 701 -7.73 -4.15 -12.16
C GLY A 701 -6.86 -3.14 -12.94
N PHE A 702 -7.26 -2.78 -14.16
CA PHE A 702 -6.60 -1.75 -14.97
C PHE A 702 -6.57 -0.39 -14.28
N ALA A 703 -7.70 0.04 -13.71
CA ALA A 703 -7.80 1.31 -13.01
C ALA A 703 -6.82 1.38 -11.83
N LEU A 704 -6.72 0.31 -11.02
CA LEU A 704 -5.76 0.25 -9.91
C LEU A 704 -4.29 0.26 -10.38
N ILE A 705 -3.98 -0.44 -11.49
CA ILE A 705 -2.64 -0.46 -12.09
C ILE A 705 -2.23 0.92 -12.62
N ILE A 706 -3.17 1.74 -13.09
CA ILE A 706 -2.91 3.10 -13.57
C ILE A 706 -2.85 4.11 -12.41
N ILE A 707 -3.81 4.07 -11.49
CA ILE A 707 -3.94 5.07 -10.43
C ILE A 707 -2.74 5.05 -9.48
N MET A 708 -2.26 3.87 -9.05
CA MET A 708 -1.20 3.78 -8.04
C MET A 708 0.14 4.40 -8.49
N PRO A 709 0.71 4.10 -9.68
CA PRO A 709 1.94 4.75 -10.13
C PRO A 709 1.74 6.23 -10.50
N VAL A 710 0.55 6.64 -10.96
CA VAL A 710 0.22 8.07 -11.17
C VAL A 710 0.30 8.82 -9.85
N VAL A 711 -0.40 8.35 -8.80
CA VAL A 711 -0.39 8.99 -7.47
C VAL A 711 1.03 9.04 -6.90
N PHE A 712 1.81 7.96 -7.01
CA PHE A 712 3.21 7.94 -6.58
C PHE A 712 4.06 8.99 -7.34
N THR A 713 3.92 9.07 -8.66
CA THR A 713 4.67 10.02 -9.50
C THR A 713 4.30 11.47 -9.16
N VAL A 714 3.01 11.77 -8.96
CA VAL A 714 2.55 13.11 -8.56
C VAL A 714 3.09 13.49 -7.17
N LEU A 715 2.97 12.61 -6.18
CA LEU A 715 3.52 12.85 -4.83
C LEU A 715 5.04 13.06 -4.85
N SER A 716 5.75 12.28 -5.66
CA SER A 716 7.19 12.42 -5.87
C SER A 716 7.57 13.79 -6.46
N ILE A 717 6.85 14.25 -7.50
CA ILE A 717 7.10 15.55 -8.13
C ILE A 717 6.82 16.68 -7.13
N VAL A 718 5.68 16.62 -6.42
CA VAL A 718 5.30 17.62 -5.42
C VAL A 718 6.31 17.69 -4.28
N ALA A 719 6.77 16.54 -3.76
CA ALA A 719 7.79 16.50 -2.71
C ALA A 719 9.11 17.16 -3.16
N SER A 720 9.60 16.85 -4.37
CA SER A 720 10.82 17.48 -4.88
C SER A 720 10.64 18.98 -5.17
N LEU A 721 9.48 19.43 -5.66
CA LEU A 721 9.20 20.88 -5.83
C LEU A 721 9.21 21.63 -4.49
N ILE A 722 8.64 21.03 -3.44
CA ILE A 722 8.63 21.61 -2.09
C ILE A 722 10.05 21.74 -1.54
N VAL A 723 10.90 20.73 -1.69
CA VAL A 723 12.30 20.78 -1.23
C VAL A 723 13.10 21.88 -1.93
N ILE A 724 12.95 22.03 -3.26
CA ILE A 724 13.63 23.09 -4.03
C ILE A 724 13.27 24.48 -3.48
N GLN A 725 12.00 24.73 -3.18
CA GLN A 725 11.53 26.04 -2.70
C GLN A 725 12.12 26.42 -1.34
N TYR A 726 12.30 25.47 -0.41
CA TYR A 726 12.85 25.79 0.91
C TYR A 726 14.36 26.12 0.89
N ASN A 727 15.13 25.66 -0.08
CA ASN A 727 16.57 25.99 -0.17
C ASN A 727 16.81 27.51 -0.27
N GLU A 728 15.98 28.21 -1.04
CA GLU A 728 16.07 29.67 -1.21
C GLU A 728 15.64 30.40 0.07
N ALA A 729 14.60 29.92 0.76
CA ALA A 729 14.18 30.47 2.06
C ALA A 729 15.21 30.29 3.18
N ILE A 730 15.91 29.14 3.23
CA ILE A 730 16.99 28.88 4.21
C ILE A 730 18.13 29.88 4.03
N PHE A 731 18.59 30.07 2.78
CA PHE A 731 19.60 31.08 2.46
C PHE A 731 19.16 32.48 2.89
N LEU A 732 17.91 32.87 2.59
CA LEU A 732 17.38 34.19 2.95
C LEU A 732 17.26 34.40 4.46
N SER A 733 16.91 33.38 5.26
CA SER A 733 16.89 33.50 6.73
C SER A 733 18.30 33.73 7.29
N GLY A 734 19.30 32.98 6.80
CA GLY A 734 20.70 33.18 7.22
C GLY A 734 21.26 34.54 6.76
N TYR A 735 20.94 34.98 5.54
CA TYR A 735 21.37 36.28 5.04
C TYR A 735 20.70 37.46 5.76
N ARG A 736 19.46 37.32 6.22
CA ARG A 736 18.77 38.32 7.07
C ARG A 736 19.59 38.66 8.32
N SER A 737 20.19 37.67 8.97
CA SER A 737 21.04 37.88 10.16
C SER A 737 22.33 38.62 9.84
N VAL A 738 22.91 38.40 8.66
CA VAL A 738 24.06 39.17 8.17
C VAL A 738 23.69 40.65 8.03
N ILE A 739 22.50 40.97 7.48
CA ILE A 739 22.04 42.37 7.34
C ILE A 739 21.65 43.00 8.68
N LEU A 740 21.17 42.22 9.67
CA LEU A 740 21.03 42.70 11.06
C LEU A 740 22.39 43.14 11.63
N GLY A 741 23.43 42.31 11.45
CA GLY A 741 24.80 42.68 11.78
C GLY A 741 25.27 43.95 11.05
N THR A 742 24.96 44.10 9.76
CA THR A 742 25.22 45.32 8.98
C THR A 742 24.57 46.56 9.60
N CYS A 743 23.28 46.49 9.99
CA CYS A 743 22.59 47.60 10.67
C CYS A 743 23.32 48.03 11.95
N GLN A 744 23.80 47.06 12.71
CA GLN A 744 24.51 47.31 13.96
C GLN A 744 25.93 47.84 13.76
N LEU A 745 26.66 47.37 12.75
CA LEU A 745 27.93 47.98 12.37
C LEU A 745 27.73 49.46 12.01
N CYS A 746 26.67 49.78 11.25
CA CYS A 746 26.30 51.17 10.97
C CYS A 746 26.01 51.97 12.26
N CYS A 747 25.30 51.39 13.23
CA CYS A 747 25.10 51.98 14.56
C CYS A 747 26.44 52.31 15.25
N ILE A 748 27.39 51.37 15.29
CA ILE A 748 28.70 51.59 15.91
C ILE A 748 29.48 52.70 15.17
N ILE A 749 29.43 52.75 13.83
CA ILE A 749 30.10 53.77 13.00
C ILE A 749 29.44 55.17 13.13
N ILE A 750 28.16 55.24 13.50
CA ILE A 750 27.46 56.49 13.82
C ILE A 750 27.89 57.02 15.20
N VAL A 751 27.87 56.16 16.22
CA VAL A 751 28.22 56.54 17.62
C VAL A 751 29.72 56.81 17.76
N GLN A 752 30.57 55.95 17.20
CA GLN A 752 32.02 56.10 17.18
C GLN A 752 32.48 56.50 15.78
N SER A 753 32.82 57.78 15.61
CA SER A 753 33.45 58.22 14.36
C SER A 753 34.81 57.58 14.16
N GLN A 754 35.09 57.22 12.91
CA GLN A 754 36.44 56.89 12.48
C GLN A 754 37.35 58.11 12.71
N VAL A 755 38.56 57.86 13.19
CA VAL A 755 39.56 58.89 13.56
C VAL A 755 40.32 59.39 12.33
N THR A 756 40.48 58.52 11.31
CA THR A 756 41.20 58.79 10.07
C THR A 756 40.25 58.88 8.88
N GLU A 757 40.41 59.90 8.05
CA GLU A 757 39.66 60.09 6.81
C GLU A 757 40.33 59.32 5.66
N ILE A 758 39.77 58.17 5.26
CA ILE A 758 40.30 57.41 4.10
C ILE A 758 39.82 58.01 2.77
N LEU A 759 38.59 58.54 2.73
CA LEU A 759 38.06 59.19 1.53
C LEU A 759 38.90 60.43 1.19
N GLY A 760 39.47 60.45 -0.01
CA GLY A 760 40.43 61.49 -0.43
C GLY A 760 41.88 61.00 -0.46
N VAL A 761 42.26 60.03 0.39
CA VAL A 761 43.47 59.20 0.19
C VAL A 761 43.19 58.15 -0.89
N PHE A 762 41.99 57.56 -0.86
CA PHE A 762 41.47 56.68 -1.89
C PHE A 762 40.18 57.26 -2.49
N PRO A 763 39.98 57.16 -3.82
CA PRO A 763 38.72 57.58 -4.45
C PRO A 763 37.60 56.62 -4.05
N ASN A 764 36.37 57.14 -3.95
CA ASN A 764 35.21 56.27 -3.73
C ASN A 764 34.95 55.44 -4.99
N PHE A 765 35.35 54.16 -4.95
CA PHE A 765 35.05 53.22 -6.03
C PHE A 765 33.75 52.49 -5.71
N LYS A 766 32.88 52.40 -6.72
CA LYS A 766 31.73 51.51 -6.70
C LYS A 766 32.20 50.11 -7.06
N VAL A 767 31.73 49.10 -6.32
CA VAL A 767 31.98 47.70 -6.62
C VAL A 767 30.85 47.21 -7.52
N ASP A 768 31.09 47.10 -8.83
CA ASP A 768 30.09 46.59 -9.80
C ASP A 768 29.65 45.14 -9.52
N ILE A 769 30.44 44.44 -8.71
CA ILE A 769 30.21 43.08 -8.22
C ILE A 769 29.28 43.09 -6.99
N ALA A 770 29.20 44.17 -6.22
CA ALA A 770 28.34 44.22 -5.03
C ALA A 770 26.92 44.60 -5.41
N THR A 771 25.98 43.68 -5.19
CA THR A 771 24.56 43.91 -5.48
C THR A 771 23.77 44.34 -4.24
N ASN A 772 24.40 44.29 -3.06
CA ASN A 772 23.85 44.77 -1.80
C ASN A 772 23.65 46.32 -1.82
N PRO A 773 22.44 46.85 -1.52
CA PRO A 773 22.15 48.29 -1.59
C PRO A 773 22.85 49.13 -0.50
N VAL A 774 23.33 48.50 0.58
CA VAL A 774 24.02 49.16 1.70
C VAL A 774 25.50 49.32 1.39
N TRP A 775 26.16 48.26 0.90
CA TRP A 775 27.62 48.23 0.72
C TRP A 775 28.02 47.98 -0.73
N ASN A 776 27.75 48.97 -1.58
CA ASN A 776 28.17 48.98 -2.98
C ASN A 776 29.40 49.87 -3.24
N ASP A 777 29.94 50.55 -2.22
CA ASP A 777 31.09 51.45 -2.30
C ASP A 777 31.83 51.57 -0.94
N ILE A 778 32.86 52.41 -0.87
CA ILE A 778 33.63 52.65 0.36
C ILE A 778 33.06 53.77 1.24
N SER A 779 31.79 54.16 1.04
CA SER A 779 31.14 55.24 1.80
C SER A 779 31.17 55.04 3.32
N HIS A 780 31.22 53.79 3.80
CA HIS A 780 31.30 53.46 5.22
C HIS A 780 32.59 53.93 5.92
N PHE A 781 33.62 54.36 5.19
CA PHE A 781 34.83 55.02 5.72
C PHE A 781 34.73 56.55 5.80
N THR A 782 33.63 57.15 5.32
CA THR A 782 33.49 58.60 5.30
C THR A 782 33.47 59.20 6.72
N THR A 783 34.02 60.40 6.85
CA THR A 783 33.85 61.27 8.03
C THR A 783 32.44 61.88 8.08
N GLY A 784 31.77 62.01 6.92
CA GLY A 784 30.46 62.63 6.75
C GLY A 784 29.33 61.88 7.46
N LYS A 785 28.74 62.52 8.48
CA LYS A 785 27.64 61.93 9.27
C LYS A 785 26.43 61.55 8.42
N GLU A 786 26.03 62.44 7.50
CA GLU A 786 24.87 62.27 6.61
C GLU A 786 24.90 60.93 5.86
N ILE A 787 26.06 60.58 5.32
CA ILE A 787 26.25 59.34 4.56
C ILE A 787 26.16 58.11 5.47
N ARG A 788 26.65 58.18 6.72
CA ARG A 788 26.52 57.08 7.69
C ARG A 788 25.07 56.87 8.15
N VAL A 789 24.32 57.95 8.33
CA VAL A 789 22.88 57.90 8.61
C VAL A 789 22.13 57.27 7.44
N MET A 790 22.42 57.69 6.20
CA MET A 790 21.88 57.07 4.97
C MET A 790 22.23 55.57 4.86
N LEU A 791 23.43 55.14 5.29
CA LEU A 791 23.79 53.72 5.32
C LEU A 791 22.96 52.92 6.33
N LEU A 792 22.67 53.49 7.51
CA LEU A 792 21.75 52.87 8.47
C LEU A 792 20.31 52.81 7.93
N GLU A 793 19.82 53.88 7.30
CA GLU A 793 18.49 53.94 6.67
C GLU A 793 18.31 52.85 5.59
N LYS A 794 19.30 52.72 4.70
CA LYS A 794 19.34 51.66 3.68
C LYS A 794 19.36 50.27 4.31
N ALA A 795 20.13 50.06 5.38
CA ALA A 795 20.21 48.78 6.07
C ALA A 795 18.88 48.40 6.76
N ILE A 796 18.23 49.35 7.45
CA ILE A 796 16.89 49.19 8.04
C ILE A 796 15.87 48.83 6.96
N THR A 797 15.89 49.53 5.83
CA THR A 797 14.97 49.28 4.71
C THR A 797 15.19 47.89 4.14
N PHE A 798 16.44 47.53 3.82
CA PHE A 798 16.80 46.24 3.26
C PHE A 798 16.41 45.07 4.17
N VAL A 799 16.75 45.14 5.47
CA VAL A 799 16.42 44.07 6.41
C VAL A 799 14.90 43.96 6.66
N THR A 800 14.16 45.06 6.56
CA THR A 800 12.69 45.04 6.68
C THR A 800 12.05 44.33 5.49
N SER A 801 12.43 44.69 4.25
CA SER A 801 11.97 43.99 3.03
C SER A 801 12.37 42.50 3.06
N LEU A 802 13.61 42.21 3.48
CA LEU A 802 14.11 40.84 3.57
C LEU A 802 13.37 40.01 4.64
N ASN A 803 13.05 40.59 5.81
CA ASN A 803 12.21 39.93 6.81
C ASN A 803 10.82 39.62 6.25
N GLN A 804 10.21 40.57 5.52
CA GLN A 804 8.91 40.35 4.88
C GLN A 804 8.96 39.19 3.87
N ILE A 805 9.98 39.14 3.01
CA ILE A 805 10.17 38.05 2.02
C ILE A 805 10.41 36.69 2.70
N VAL A 806 11.15 36.65 3.82
CA VAL A 806 11.37 35.41 4.58
C VAL A 806 10.08 34.92 5.25
N LEU A 807 9.34 35.79 5.93
CA LEU A 807 8.17 35.40 6.72
C LEU A 807 6.92 35.13 5.84
N TYR A 808 6.70 35.99 4.85
CA TYR A 808 5.48 36.03 4.03
C TYR A 808 5.67 35.41 2.63
N GLY A 809 6.91 35.33 2.14
CA GLY A 809 7.25 34.82 0.80
C GLY A 809 7.27 35.91 -0.26
N SER A 810 7.92 35.65 -1.39
CA SER A 810 8.14 36.63 -2.48
C SER A 810 6.87 37.03 -3.23
N ASN A 811 5.83 36.19 -3.21
CA ASN A 811 4.68 36.31 -4.12
C ASN A 811 3.47 37.06 -3.51
N ILE A 812 3.64 37.77 -2.38
CA ILE A 812 2.50 38.40 -1.68
C ILE A 812 2.23 39.84 -2.12
N ASN A 813 3.26 40.62 -2.49
CA ASN A 813 3.12 41.93 -3.12
C ASN A 813 4.32 42.15 -4.06
N ASP A 814 4.08 42.42 -5.35
CA ASP A 814 5.14 42.73 -6.33
C ASP A 814 5.90 44.04 -6.00
N ASP A 815 5.37 44.85 -5.08
CA ASP A 815 5.95 46.11 -4.62
C ASP A 815 7.12 45.95 -3.62
N ILE A 816 7.30 44.77 -3.00
CA ILE A 816 8.34 44.56 -1.98
C ILE A 816 9.67 44.20 -2.65
N VAL A 817 10.36 45.22 -3.16
CA VAL A 817 11.75 45.09 -3.66
C VAL A 817 12.75 45.33 -2.53
N THR A 818 13.83 44.55 -2.52
CA THR A 818 14.97 44.78 -1.62
C THR A 818 15.99 45.78 -2.19
N GLY A 819 16.05 45.89 -3.52
CA GLY A 819 17.07 46.65 -4.23
C GLY A 819 18.36 45.87 -4.50
N ASP A 820 18.47 44.63 -3.98
CA ASP A 820 19.48 43.65 -4.40
C ASP A 820 18.87 42.72 -5.45
N TRP A 821 19.18 42.96 -6.73
CA TRP A 821 18.59 42.20 -7.84
C TRP A 821 18.86 40.68 -7.77
N GLN A 822 19.88 40.23 -7.04
CA GLN A 822 20.14 38.80 -6.85
C GLN A 822 19.19 38.19 -5.82
N ILE A 823 18.75 38.97 -4.84
CA ILE A 823 17.77 38.59 -3.81
C ILE A 823 16.36 38.68 -4.38
N ASP A 824 16.06 39.75 -5.12
CA ASP A 824 14.75 39.99 -5.75
C ASP A 824 14.39 38.95 -6.84
N GLN A 825 15.36 38.15 -7.30
CA GLN A 825 15.15 37.02 -8.23
C GLN A 825 14.84 35.68 -7.53
N LEU A 826 14.89 35.61 -6.19
CA LEU A 826 14.61 34.38 -5.44
C LEU A 826 13.10 34.22 -5.17
N ASN A 827 12.63 32.97 -5.24
CA ASN A 827 11.24 32.60 -5.00
C ASN A 827 11.11 31.94 -3.62
N SER A 828 11.00 32.79 -2.59
CA SER A 828 10.85 32.35 -1.20
C SER A 828 9.40 31.89 -0.94
N PRO A 829 9.16 30.61 -0.57
CA PRO A 829 7.86 30.19 -0.07
C PRO A 829 7.56 30.82 1.30
N ARG A 830 6.28 31.10 1.57
CA ARG A 830 5.82 31.56 2.88
C ARG A 830 6.20 30.57 3.99
N THR A 831 7.07 31.00 4.91
CA THR A 831 7.54 30.19 6.05
C THR A 831 6.54 30.18 7.22
N ILE A 832 5.89 31.31 7.52
CA ILE A 832 4.86 31.38 8.57
C ILE A 832 3.54 30.80 8.08
N LYS A 833 3.15 29.64 8.62
CA LYS A 833 1.85 29.00 8.37
C LYS A 833 1.06 28.91 9.69
N LYS A 834 -0.27 29.00 9.63
CA LYS A 834 -1.13 28.94 10.82
C LYS A 834 -0.91 27.61 11.55
N GLY A 835 -0.48 27.67 12.81
CA GLY A 835 -0.15 26.50 13.64
C GLY A 835 1.24 25.88 13.40
N SER A 836 2.11 26.46 12.57
CA SER A 836 3.47 25.92 12.39
C SER A 836 4.38 26.26 13.57
N GLN A 837 5.41 25.44 13.82
CA GLN A 837 6.45 25.75 14.81
C GLN A 837 7.14 27.08 14.53
N THR A 838 7.28 27.47 13.25
CA THR A 838 7.77 28.80 12.87
C THR A 838 6.85 29.90 13.40
N GLN A 839 5.52 29.78 13.28
CA GLN A 839 4.61 30.78 13.86
C GLN A 839 4.76 30.84 15.39
N LYS A 840 4.94 29.68 16.05
CA LYS A 840 5.14 29.61 17.49
C LYS A 840 6.41 30.36 17.91
N ILE A 841 7.55 30.06 17.31
CA ILE A 841 8.82 30.72 17.64
C ILE A 841 8.80 32.22 17.31
N GLN A 842 8.08 32.63 16.26
CA GLN A 842 7.97 34.03 15.86
C GLN A 842 7.07 34.87 16.77
N TYR A 843 6.01 34.30 17.38
CA TYR A 843 4.97 35.08 18.09
C TYR A 843 4.54 34.56 19.48
N GLU A 844 4.80 33.30 19.85
CA GLU A 844 4.46 32.82 21.19
C GLU A 844 5.43 33.41 22.24
N PRO A 845 4.92 33.84 23.41
CA PRO A 845 5.77 34.40 24.45
C PRO A 845 6.71 33.34 25.00
N ASN A 846 7.99 33.67 25.07
CA ASN A 846 9.03 32.82 25.63
C ASN A 846 9.76 33.58 26.75
N GLU A 847 10.05 32.88 27.85
CA GLU A 847 10.78 33.45 28.99
C GLU A 847 12.28 33.57 28.69
N ILE A 848 12.86 32.62 27.96
CA ILE A 848 14.30 32.51 27.71
C ILE A 848 14.57 32.03 26.27
N PHE A 849 15.48 32.68 25.56
CA PHE A 849 16.00 32.24 24.25
C PHE A 849 17.39 31.61 24.40
N VAL A 850 17.48 30.29 24.62
CA VAL A 850 18.79 29.61 24.75
C VAL A 850 19.35 29.32 23.34
N ASN A 851 20.42 30.01 22.97
CA ASN A 851 21.17 29.78 21.72
C ASN A 851 22.51 29.08 22.01
N ARG A 852 23.16 29.48 23.12
CA ARG A 852 24.45 28.98 23.61
C ARG A 852 24.30 28.46 25.04
N ASP A 853 25.06 27.43 25.42
CA ASP A 853 25.02 26.87 26.78
C ASP A 853 25.32 27.93 27.85
N GLY A 854 24.43 28.06 28.84
CA GLY A 854 24.51 29.05 29.92
C GLY A 854 23.85 30.40 29.61
N ASP A 855 23.21 30.53 28.44
CA ASP A 855 22.40 31.70 28.08
C ASP A 855 21.26 31.98 29.07
N GLU A 856 20.70 30.91 29.67
CA GLU A 856 19.67 30.99 30.71
C GLU A 856 20.13 31.66 32.01
N LEU A 857 21.43 31.90 32.18
CA LEU A 857 22.01 32.54 33.37
C LEU A 857 22.17 34.07 33.22
N LEU A 858 21.88 34.63 32.04
CA LEU A 858 22.05 36.06 31.75
C LEU A 858 20.81 36.87 32.15
N ASN A 859 20.83 37.45 33.36
CA ASN A 859 19.85 38.45 33.79
C ASN A 859 19.98 39.76 32.97
N HIS A 860 18.85 40.46 32.74
CA HIS A 860 18.77 41.68 31.91
C HIS A 860 19.34 41.50 30.50
N ARG A 861 18.91 40.40 29.87
CA ARG A 861 19.47 39.83 28.65
C ARG A 861 19.42 40.78 27.44
N VAL A 862 18.26 41.40 27.20
CA VAL A 862 18.10 42.55 26.30
C VAL A 862 17.90 43.78 27.18
N TYR A 863 18.63 44.86 26.92
CA TYR A 863 18.78 45.96 27.87
C TYR A 863 17.45 46.59 28.33
N SER A 864 16.50 46.81 27.44
CA SER A 864 15.17 47.34 27.78
C SER A 864 14.09 46.30 28.16
N ILE A 865 14.34 44.99 28.02
CA ILE A 865 13.33 43.95 28.28
C ILE A 865 13.57 43.28 29.64
N ASN A 866 12.58 43.41 30.53
CA ASN A 866 12.50 42.67 31.79
C ASN A 866 11.33 41.68 31.75
N GLY A 867 11.62 40.38 31.68
CA GLY A 867 10.62 39.31 31.63
C GLY A 867 10.50 38.64 30.25
N PRO A 868 9.41 37.88 29.99
CA PRO A 868 9.21 37.19 28.72
C PRO A 868 9.01 38.16 27.56
N TYR A 869 9.43 37.73 26.36
CA TYR A 869 9.27 38.48 25.11
C TYR A 869 8.32 37.72 24.17
N ASN A 870 7.55 38.46 23.36
CA ASN A 870 6.48 37.91 22.51
C ASN A 870 7.00 37.32 21.18
N GLY A 871 7.92 36.35 21.28
CA GLY A 871 8.55 35.70 20.14
C GLY A 871 9.56 36.58 19.38
N LEU A 872 10.22 35.99 18.38
CA LEU A 872 11.30 36.66 17.65
C LEU A 872 10.87 37.93 16.89
N GLU A 873 9.63 37.99 16.38
CA GLU A 873 9.17 39.17 15.64
C GLU A 873 9.04 40.39 16.56
N ALA A 874 8.76 40.20 17.86
CA ALA A 874 8.79 41.29 18.84
C ALA A 874 10.22 41.81 19.10
N LEU A 875 11.22 40.91 19.11
CA LEU A 875 12.63 41.30 19.21
C LEU A 875 13.13 42.00 17.95
N PHE A 876 12.71 41.54 16.77
CA PHE A 876 12.98 42.19 15.49
C PHE A 876 12.33 43.59 15.43
N ALA A 877 11.07 43.71 15.86
CA ALA A 877 10.38 45.00 15.94
C ALA A 877 11.11 45.98 16.88
N LEU A 878 11.58 45.53 18.05
CA LEU A 878 12.40 46.33 18.96
C LEU A 878 13.73 46.75 18.32
N PHE A 879 14.41 45.85 17.61
CA PHE A 879 15.65 46.16 16.89
C PHE A 879 15.43 47.28 15.86
N ILE A 880 14.39 47.15 15.03
CA ILE A 880 14.04 48.14 14.00
C ILE A 880 13.60 49.47 14.62
N GLN A 881 12.83 49.45 15.72
CA GLN A 881 12.45 50.65 16.45
C GLN A 881 13.66 51.39 17.02
N SER A 882 14.59 50.66 17.65
CA SER A 882 15.85 51.23 18.16
C SER A 882 16.71 51.81 17.04
N ALA A 883 16.83 51.11 15.91
CA ALA A 883 17.56 51.62 14.74
C ALA A 883 16.94 52.92 14.19
N LYS A 884 15.61 53.05 14.17
CA LYS A 884 14.91 54.29 13.79
C LYS A 884 15.10 55.43 14.79
N ILE A 885 15.05 55.16 16.10
CA ILE A 885 15.33 56.16 17.14
C ILE A 885 16.77 56.70 17.00
N LEU A 886 17.73 55.82 16.70
CA LEU A 886 19.11 56.22 16.44
C LEU A 886 19.22 57.07 15.16
N LEU A 887 18.51 56.70 14.08
CA LEU A 887 18.43 57.47 12.84
C LEU A 887 17.95 58.90 13.11
N GLU A 888 16.75 59.06 13.68
CA GLU A 888 16.15 60.37 13.98
C GLU A 888 17.03 61.23 14.89
N THR A 889 17.66 60.62 15.89
CA THR A 889 18.57 61.33 16.81
C THR A 889 19.81 61.82 16.07
N SER A 890 20.33 61.03 15.13
CA SER A 890 21.48 61.39 14.31
C SER A 890 21.16 62.50 13.31
N GLU A 891 19.98 62.47 12.68
CA GLU A 891 19.49 63.53 11.79
C GLU A 891 19.31 64.86 12.53
N LYS A 892 18.69 64.84 13.72
CA LYS A 892 18.58 66.02 14.59
C LYS A 892 19.95 66.60 14.95
N ALA A 893 20.95 65.75 15.23
CA ALA A 893 22.34 66.14 15.50
C ALA A 893 23.19 66.51 14.26
N ILE A 894 22.60 66.41 13.05
CA ILE A 894 23.14 66.98 11.80
C ILE A 894 22.53 68.37 11.56
N LEU A 895 21.20 68.49 11.75
CA LEU A 895 20.46 69.74 11.52
C LEU A 895 20.71 70.81 12.61
N ASP A 896 20.82 70.41 13.88
CA ASP A 896 21.16 71.29 15.00
C ASP A 896 22.48 70.85 15.65
N GLN A 897 23.48 71.74 15.62
CA GLN A 897 24.79 71.49 16.21
C GLN A 897 24.75 71.40 17.75
N ASN A 898 23.70 71.91 18.39
CA ASN A 898 23.49 71.86 19.84
C ASN A 898 22.73 70.59 20.29
N ALA A 899 22.10 69.86 19.36
CA ALA A 899 21.40 68.64 19.70
C ALA A 899 22.39 67.56 20.19
N PRO A 900 22.06 66.80 21.25
CA PRO A 900 22.95 65.79 21.79
C PRO A 900 23.22 64.72 20.73
N ARG A 901 24.50 64.41 20.50
CA ARG A 901 24.91 63.34 19.59
C ARG A 901 24.53 61.98 20.20
N PRO A 902 24.23 60.96 19.38
CA PRO A 902 24.08 59.60 19.89
C PRO A 902 25.31 59.16 20.66
N THR A 903 25.12 58.82 21.94
CA THR A 903 26.13 58.26 22.83
C THR A 903 25.93 56.76 22.99
N LEU A 904 26.93 56.07 23.54
CA LEU A 904 26.80 54.65 23.87
C LEU A 904 25.71 54.38 24.92
N SER A 905 25.50 55.31 25.85
CA SER A 905 24.46 55.27 26.88
C SER A 905 23.03 55.42 26.34
N LEU A 906 22.84 55.72 25.05
CA LEU A 906 21.51 55.78 24.44
C LEU A 906 20.87 54.39 24.45
N THR A 907 19.67 54.27 25.04
CA THR A 907 18.93 52.98 25.14
C THR A 907 18.83 52.25 23.82
N ALA A 908 18.57 52.94 22.71
CA ALA A 908 18.52 52.34 21.38
C ALA A 908 19.84 51.66 20.95
N VAL A 909 20.98 52.23 21.32
CA VAL A 909 22.31 51.65 21.05
C VAL A 909 22.54 50.43 21.94
N GLN A 910 22.09 50.48 23.20
CA GLN A 910 22.16 49.34 24.13
C GLN A 910 21.26 48.17 23.68
N ASP A 911 20.05 48.47 23.22
CA ASP A 911 19.07 47.48 22.75
C ASP A 911 19.54 46.80 21.47
N MET A 912 19.94 47.56 20.44
CA MET A 912 20.53 46.98 19.22
C MET A 912 21.76 46.13 19.56
N SER A 913 22.63 46.61 20.44
CA SER A 913 23.89 45.92 20.76
C SER A 913 23.70 44.65 21.58
N SER A 914 22.75 44.65 22.52
CA SER A 914 22.41 43.45 23.31
C SER A 914 21.69 42.39 22.47
N LEU A 915 20.84 42.80 21.50
CA LEU A 915 20.16 41.88 20.59
C LEU A 915 21.11 41.09 19.67
N LEU A 916 22.32 41.58 19.36
CA LEU A 916 23.35 40.82 18.63
C LEU A 916 23.75 39.53 19.32
N ILE A 917 23.92 39.58 20.64
CA ILE A 917 24.55 38.52 21.42
C ILE A 917 23.77 37.20 21.26
N TYR A 918 22.48 37.31 20.94
CA TYR A 918 21.55 36.22 20.79
C TYR A 918 21.37 35.72 19.37
N ASP A 919 21.98 36.37 18.38
CA ASP A 919 21.96 35.98 16.96
C ASP A 919 20.54 35.63 16.49
N LEU A 920 19.76 36.65 16.09
CA LEU A 920 18.35 36.53 15.69
C LEU A 920 18.11 35.64 14.44
N ALA A 921 19.12 34.89 14.01
CA ALA A 921 19.04 33.76 13.11
C ALA A 921 18.25 32.58 13.72
N VAL A 922 17.11 32.26 13.10
CA VAL A 922 16.36 31.00 13.27
C VAL A 922 15.92 30.48 11.91
#